data_AF-A0A1Y2K0F6-F1
#
_entry.id   AF-A0A1Y2K0F6-F1
#
_cell.length_a   1.000
_cell.length_b   1.000
_cell.length_c   1.000
_cell.angle_alpha   90.00
_cell.angle_beta   90.00
_cell.angle_gamma   90.00
#
_symmetry.space_group_name_H-M   'P 1'
#
loop_
_entity.id
_entity.type
_entity.pdbx_description
1 polymer ?
#
loop_
_entity_poly.entity_id
_entity_poly.type
_entity_poly.pdbx_seq_one_letter_code
_entity_poly.pdbx_strand_id
1 'polypeptide(L)'
;MGSSSDANQDHARAMFARHAGADAQARFSPPHLTPAPHAQDAARVGPQVAAASLMVWDEHCQECAAPACYASCDLYEPRADGRCRLLEGGFAAFELNPGAARDGAAARFKRWGRLEARGNTHLQPIARIAWMERWLNRAIAPLTGLGHLLARLTGQARFHGLAYALLEKFNRWRHAHRHGPQPDAFLIEVENPTDRALGFTLGMSVSANSLTPAQRQQSLPTPFAVAMPLQPGFNRFVLEARLFLDILESGLPFDVALTPDADATGHTLYWRRLDFVRFAPAPADNATTSGAAPEIKCVVWDLDNTLWDGTLVEEEPDAIRPETLALIQLFDQRGILQSIASKNSHDHAWPVLQRLGVAEYFLAPQIQWGPKSSAIRHIAQRLNIHVNTFAFIDDSPFERLEVSETIPEVLVIDAHELHGLADHPRLQGGGSAESSMRRALYQQAFEREAAQSAFGADYTAFLAACDITLTIAPYAEADRQRVGELMQRTNQLNFSGAKYGPEALTALLADEALEKWTLRVADRFGGYGLVGFSLVRRSPERIAIEEFMLSCRVQGKFIEAGFFHFLRAPAPKAELWTRFTPTGRNEPAQKILRHLEFAPMQAPWWRHAGDVSLLQCDFLRVQNPEELLPQRQQKGAQE
;
A
#
# COMPACT_ATOMS: atom_id res chain seq x y z
N MET A 1 35.53 -38.72 -18.13
CA MET A 1 35.55 -38.66 -16.65
C MET A 1 35.66 -37.19 -16.25
N GLY A 2 34.81 -36.77 -15.32
CA GLY A 2 34.76 -35.42 -14.74
C GLY A 2 34.01 -34.40 -15.60
N SER A 3 32.93 -33.74 -15.19
CA SER A 3 31.88 -33.99 -14.19
C SER A 3 30.91 -32.83 -14.39
N SER A 4 29.72 -33.13 -14.89
CA SER A 4 28.56 -32.23 -14.87
C SER A 4 28.27 -31.75 -13.44
N SER A 5 28.22 -30.44 -13.19
CA SER A 5 27.67 -29.92 -11.91
C SER A 5 26.69 -28.75 -12.04
N ASP A 6 26.30 -28.32 -13.24
CA ASP A 6 25.35 -27.21 -13.44
C ASP A 6 23.86 -27.61 -13.30
N ALA A 7 23.56 -28.69 -12.57
CA ALA A 7 22.22 -29.28 -12.52
C ALA A 7 21.45 -29.08 -11.20
N ASN A 8 21.84 -28.16 -10.30
CA ASN A 8 21.21 -28.14 -8.97
C ASN A 8 20.97 -26.76 -8.33
N GLN A 9 20.38 -25.84 -9.07
CA GLN A 9 19.66 -24.69 -8.48
C GLN A 9 18.21 -24.66 -8.99
N ASP A 10 17.47 -25.74 -8.73
CA ASP A 10 16.02 -25.73 -8.84
C ASP A 10 15.50 -24.73 -7.80
N HIS A 11 15.14 -23.51 -8.19
CA HIS A 11 14.51 -22.52 -7.31
C HIS A 11 13.04 -22.90 -7.03
N ALA A 12 12.60 -22.80 -5.78
CA ALA A 12 11.20 -23.03 -5.40
C ALA A 12 10.35 -21.84 -5.84
N ARG A 13 9.36 -22.08 -6.69
CA ARG A 13 8.59 -21.02 -7.33
C ARG A 13 7.26 -20.85 -6.60
N ALA A 14 6.59 -19.73 -6.85
CA ALA A 14 5.24 -19.54 -6.32
C ALA A 14 4.28 -20.52 -6.99
N MET A 15 3.53 -21.27 -6.18
CA MET A 15 2.53 -22.19 -6.70
C MET A 15 1.22 -21.44 -6.97
N PHE A 16 0.93 -21.22 -8.24
CA PHE A 16 -0.34 -20.64 -8.67
C PHE A 16 -1.36 -21.75 -8.93
N ALA A 17 -2.54 -21.67 -8.32
CA ALA A 17 -3.60 -22.65 -8.53
C ALA A 17 -4.08 -22.56 -9.99
N ARG A 18 -3.73 -23.57 -10.80
CA ARG A 18 -4.32 -23.72 -12.13
C ARG A 18 -5.64 -24.43 -12.01
N HIS A 19 -6.72 -23.67 -12.08
CA HIS A 19 -8.04 -24.22 -12.37
C HIS A 19 -8.09 -24.57 -13.86
N ALA A 20 -7.46 -25.69 -14.22
CA ALA A 20 -7.36 -26.14 -15.60
C ALA A 20 -8.75 -26.55 -16.14
N GLY A 21 -9.36 -25.66 -16.91
CA GLY A 21 -10.31 -26.01 -17.96
C GLY A 21 -9.56 -26.12 -19.28
N ALA A 22 -9.71 -27.24 -19.99
CA ALA A 22 -9.09 -27.49 -21.29
C ALA A 22 -9.44 -26.42 -22.36
N ASP A 23 -10.49 -25.62 -22.15
CA ASP A 23 -10.90 -24.54 -23.05
C ASP A 23 -10.04 -23.25 -22.96
N ALA A 24 -9.20 -23.09 -21.93
CA ALA A 24 -8.52 -21.81 -21.66
C ALA A 24 -7.13 -21.64 -22.29
N GLN A 25 -6.44 -22.73 -22.67
CA GLN A 25 -5.11 -22.63 -23.31
C GLN A 25 -5.14 -21.98 -24.70
N ALA A 26 -6.32 -21.86 -25.32
CA ALA A 26 -6.45 -21.35 -26.69
C ALA A 26 -6.62 -19.81 -26.80
N ARG A 27 -6.84 -19.07 -25.70
CA ARG A 27 -7.20 -17.62 -25.77
C ARG A 27 -6.23 -16.64 -25.13
N PHE A 28 -5.27 -17.10 -24.33
CA PHE A 28 -4.22 -16.26 -23.77
C PHE A 28 -2.87 -16.96 -23.90
N SER A 29 -2.17 -16.69 -25.00
CA SER A 29 -0.74 -16.86 -25.08
C SER A 29 -0.14 -15.56 -24.53
N PRO A 30 0.44 -15.54 -23.31
CA PRO A 30 1.15 -14.35 -22.87
C PRO A 30 2.21 -14.03 -23.93
N PRO A 31 2.40 -12.75 -24.30
CA PRO A 31 3.46 -12.39 -25.22
C PRO A 31 4.78 -12.98 -24.73
N HIS A 32 5.62 -13.45 -25.64
CA HIS A 32 6.95 -13.91 -25.27
C HIS A 32 7.64 -12.78 -24.51
N LEU A 33 7.96 -13.03 -23.24
CA LEU A 33 8.82 -12.12 -22.50
C LEU A 33 10.14 -12.13 -23.26
N THR A 34 10.44 -11.06 -23.99
CA THR A 34 11.77 -10.88 -24.55
C THR A 34 12.60 -10.39 -23.37
N PRO A 35 13.49 -11.22 -22.79
CA PRO A 35 14.26 -10.77 -21.64
C PRO A 35 15.03 -9.54 -22.08
N ALA A 36 14.92 -8.43 -21.35
CA ALA A 36 15.90 -7.37 -21.53
C ALA A 36 17.29 -7.99 -21.35
N PRO A 37 18.32 -7.60 -22.11
CA PRO A 37 19.65 -8.22 -22.05
C PRO A 37 20.27 -8.25 -20.63
N HIS A 38 19.73 -7.44 -19.69
CA HIS A 38 20.12 -7.39 -18.27
C HIS A 38 19.21 -8.20 -17.30
N ALA A 39 18.08 -8.75 -17.75
CA ALA A 39 17.11 -9.45 -16.89
C ALA A 39 17.61 -10.83 -16.40
N GLN A 40 18.57 -11.44 -17.12
CA GLN A 40 19.21 -12.68 -16.70
C GLN A 40 20.19 -12.46 -15.53
N ASP A 41 20.76 -11.27 -15.38
CA ASP A 41 21.70 -10.92 -14.31
C ASP A 41 21.00 -10.47 -13.02
N ALA A 42 19.87 -9.74 -13.11
CA ALA A 42 19.13 -9.24 -11.94
C ALA A 42 18.54 -10.37 -11.06
N ALA A 43 18.28 -11.55 -11.64
CA ALA A 43 17.85 -12.74 -10.91
C ALA A 43 18.90 -13.29 -9.91
N ARG A 44 20.17 -12.88 -10.06
CA ARG A 44 21.32 -13.36 -9.26
C ARG A 44 21.72 -12.39 -8.15
N VAL A 45 21.15 -11.19 -8.10
CA VAL A 45 21.50 -10.14 -7.13
C VAL A 45 20.51 -10.18 -5.96
N GLY A 46 20.80 -11.02 -4.97
CA GLY A 46 20.04 -11.08 -3.73
C GLY A 46 20.36 -12.34 -2.91
N PRO A 47 20.11 -12.33 -1.59
CA PRO A 47 20.38 -13.48 -0.75
C PRO A 47 19.65 -14.72 -1.31
N GLN A 48 20.40 -15.82 -1.43
CA GLN A 48 19.85 -17.07 -1.94
C GLN A 48 18.79 -17.58 -0.98
N VAL A 49 17.70 -18.14 -1.50
CA VAL A 49 16.64 -18.71 -0.65
C VAL A 49 17.03 -20.15 -0.32
N ALA A 50 17.12 -20.49 0.97
CA ALA A 50 17.39 -21.85 1.42
C ALA A 50 16.10 -22.68 1.55
N ALA A 51 15.03 -22.05 2.02
CA ALA A 51 13.72 -22.68 2.22
C ALA A 51 12.60 -21.69 1.94
N ALA A 52 11.43 -22.19 1.54
CA ALA A 52 10.25 -21.37 1.30
C ALA A 52 8.96 -22.05 1.79
N SER A 53 7.89 -21.28 1.91
CA SER A 53 6.54 -21.80 2.08
C SER A 53 5.97 -22.23 0.74
N LEU A 54 5.10 -23.25 0.74
CA LEU A 54 4.25 -23.53 -0.42
C LEU A 54 2.95 -22.72 -0.28
N MET A 55 2.89 -21.58 -0.96
CA MET A 55 1.67 -20.75 -1.06
C MET A 55 0.83 -21.19 -2.24
N VAL A 56 -0.50 -21.22 -2.08
CA VAL A 56 -1.43 -21.52 -3.18
C VAL A 56 -2.25 -20.27 -3.46
N TRP A 57 -1.94 -19.60 -4.57
CA TRP A 57 -2.59 -18.35 -4.99
C TRP A 57 -3.82 -18.62 -5.86
N ASP A 58 -4.92 -17.92 -5.55
CA ASP A 58 -6.17 -17.93 -6.31
C ASP A 58 -6.58 -16.48 -6.68
N GLU A 59 -7.54 -16.39 -7.60
CA GLU A 59 -8.11 -15.14 -8.08
C GLU A 59 -9.28 -14.69 -7.19
N HIS A 60 -9.21 -13.48 -6.65
CA HIS A 60 -10.23 -12.94 -5.74
C HIS A 60 -10.69 -11.56 -6.17
N CYS A 61 -11.97 -11.25 -5.97
CA CYS A 61 -12.53 -9.97 -6.38
C CYS A 61 -12.24 -8.91 -5.32
N GLN A 62 -11.89 -7.71 -5.78
CA GLN A 62 -11.76 -6.48 -5.01
C GLN A 62 -13.04 -5.64 -4.96
N GLU A 63 -14.17 -6.14 -5.45
CA GLU A 63 -15.47 -5.46 -5.20
C GLU A 63 -16.57 -6.41 -4.70
N CYS A 64 -16.64 -7.59 -5.28
CA CYS A 64 -17.77 -8.47 -5.09
C CYS A 64 -17.64 -9.41 -3.88
N ALA A 65 -18.78 -9.78 -3.29
CA ALA A 65 -18.89 -10.86 -2.31
C ALA A 65 -19.50 -12.12 -2.97
N ALA A 66 -18.66 -13.13 -3.18
CA ALA A 66 -19.12 -14.44 -3.67
C ALA A 66 -19.92 -15.18 -2.59
N PRO A 67 -20.89 -16.05 -2.94
CA PRO A 67 -21.35 -16.36 -4.31
C PRO A 67 -22.47 -15.44 -4.81
N ALA A 68 -23.00 -14.53 -3.98
CA ALA A 68 -24.13 -13.66 -4.32
C ALA A 68 -23.88 -12.81 -5.58
N CYS A 69 -22.61 -12.43 -5.80
CA CYS A 69 -22.22 -11.66 -6.98
C CYS A 69 -22.26 -12.42 -8.30
N TYR A 70 -22.30 -13.77 -8.29
CA TYR A 70 -22.28 -14.55 -9.54
C TYR A 70 -23.55 -14.37 -10.38
N ALA A 71 -24.66 -13.94 -9.77
CA ALA A 71 -25.91 -13.68 -10.46
C ALA A 71 -26.14 -12.19 -10.80
N SER A 72 -25.31 -11.29 -10.28
CA SER A 72 -25.59 -9.84 -10.28
C SER A 72 -24.45 -8.96 -10.79
N CYS A 73 -23.24 -9.50 -10.99
CA CYS A 73 -22.08 -8.74 -11.44
C CYS A 73 -21.92 -8.82 -12.96
N ASP A 74 -21.92 -7.66 -13.63
CA ASP A 74 -21.72 -7.56 -15.09
C ASP A 74 -20.32 -8.00 -15.55
N LEU A 75 -19.36 -8.07 -14.63
CA LEU A 75 -18.00 -8.56 -14.89
C LEU A 75 -17.83 -10.05 -14.55
N TYR A 76 -18.89 -10.72 -14.06
CA TYR A 76 -18.83 -12.14 -13.72
C TYR A 76 -18.64 -12.98 -14.98
N GLU A 77 -17.52 -13.68 -15.01
CA GLU A 77 -17.20 -14.64 -16.06
C GLU A 77 -16.86 -15.97 -15.36
N PRO A 78 -17.66 -17.04 -15.50
CA PRO A 78 -17.42 -18.27 -14.78
C PRO A 78 -16.16 -18.99 -15.28
N ARG A 79 -15.34 -19.43 -14.32
CA ARG A 79 -14.30 -20.44 -14.53
C ARG A 79 -14.93 -21.84 -14.58
N ALA A 80 -14.12 -22.86 -14.86
CA ALA A 80 -14.57 -24.25 -14.86
C ALA A 80 -15.15 -24.69 -13.49
N ASP A 81 -14.63 -24.17 -12.38
CA ASP A 81 -15.13 -24.42 -11.03
C ASP A 81 -16.38 -23.60 -10.65
N GLY A 82 -16.90 -22.77 -11.57
CA GLY A 82 -18.06 -21.91 -11.34
C GLY A 82 -17.76 -20.65 -10.51
N ARG A 83 -16.49 -20.32 -10.25
CA ARG A 83 -16.09 -19.06 -9.60
C ARG A 83 -15.81 -17.97 -10.63
N CYS A 84 -15.74 -16.72 -10.18
CA CYS A 84 -15.46 -15.57 -11.05
C CYS A 84 -14.03 -15.63 -11.60
N ARG A 85 -13.87 -15.36 -12.90
CA ARG A 85 -12.59 -15.16 -13.60
C ARG A 85 -12.19 -13.69 -13.53
N LEU A 86 -11.08 -13.44 -12.85
CA LEU A 86 -10.57 -12.10 -12.55
C LEU A 86 -9.15 -11.90 -13.08
N LEU A 87 -8.55 -12.94 -13.64
CA LEU A 87 -7.39 -12.89 -14.51
C LEU A 87 -7.81 -13.23 -15.93
N GLU A 88 -7.30 -12.50 -16.90
CA GLU A 88 -7.51 -12.81 -18.31
C GLU A 88 -6.80 -14.13 -18.66
N GLY A 89 -7.57 -15.15 -19.05
CA GLY A 89 -7.03 -16.48 -19.36
C GLY A 89 -6.51 -17.28 -18.16
N GLY A 90 -6.61 -16.75 -16.93
CA GLY A 90 -6.04 -17.36 -15.73
C GLY A 90 -4.51 -17.25 -15.67
N PHE A 91 -3.88 -18.09 -14.84
CA PHE A 91 -2.41 -18.16 -14.75
C PHE A 91 -1.80 -18.92 -15.93
N ALA A 92 -0.95 -18.27 -16.71
CA ALA A 92 -0.17 -18.90 -17.77
C ALA A 92 1.23 -19.28 -17.26
N ALA A 93 1.79 -20.43 -17.66
CA ALA A 93 3.21 -20.71 -17.39
C ALA A 93 4.04 -19.85 -18.33
N PHE A 94 5.23 -19.46 -17.87
CA PHE A 94 6.27 -18.99 -18.77
C PHE A 94 7.60 -19.66 -18.45
N GLU A 95 8.47 -19.67 -19.46
CA GLU A 95 9.87 -20.06 -19.40
C GLU A 95 10.65 -18.83 -19.86
N LEU A 96 11.60 -18.37 -19.04
CA LEU A 96 12.54 -17.30 -19.37
C LEU A 96 13.58 -17.81 -20.36
N ASN A 97 13.93 -19.10 -20.27
CA ASN A 97 14.89 -19.77 -21.14
C ASN A 97 14.24 -20.99 -21.81
N PRO A 98 14.26 -21.10 -23.15
CA PRO A 98 13.75 -22.27 -23.86
C PRO A 98 14.42 -23.57 -23.37
N GLY A 99 13.64 -24.50 -22.84
CA GLY A 99 14.13 -25.80 -22.36
C GLY A 99 14.47 -25.86 -20.86
N ALA A 100 14.28 -24.77 -20.11
CA ALA A 100 14.35 -24.76 -18.65
C ALA A 100 13.02 -25.23 -18.02
N ALA A 101 13.05 -25.73 -16.78
CA ALA A 101 11.83 -25.96 -16.02
C ALA A 101 11.10 -24.61 -15.80
N ARG A 102 9.78 -24.55 -16.03
CA ARG A 102 8.85 -23.40 -15.82
C ARG A 102 9.27 -22.34 -14.81
N ASP A 103 9.54 -21.10 -15.24
CA ASP A 103 10.11 -20.04 -14.38
C ASP A 103 9.13 -19.30 -13.46
N GLY A 104 7.82 -19.44 -13.69
CA GLY A 104 6.80 -18.79 -12.86
C GLY A 104 5.41 -18.82 -13.49
N ALA A 105 4.56 -17.86 -13.13
CA ALA A 105 3.28 -17.62 -13.79
C ALA A 105 3.11 -16.18 -14.28
N ALA A 106 2.64 -16.05 -15.51
CA ALA A 106 2.15 -14.81 -16.06
C ALA A 106 0.68 -14.65 -15.70
N ALA A 107 0.30 -13.45 -15.27
CA ALA A 107 -1.08 -13.11 -14.94
C ALA A 107 -1.38 -11.69 -15.43
N ARG A 108 -2.53 -11.53 -16.09
CA ARG A 108 -3.07 -10.22 -16.46
C ARG A 108 -4.35 -9.97 -15.68
N PHE A 109 -4.34 -8.94 -14.85
CA PHE A 109 -5.46 -8.64 -13.96
C PHE A 109 -6.60 -7.98 -14.72
N LYS A 110 -7.81 -8.56 -14.61
CA LYS A 110 -9.04 -7.87 -14.97
C LYS A 110 -9.34 -6.81 -13.90
N ARG A 111 -10.24 -5.89 -14.22
CA ARG A 111 -10.76 -4.91 -13.27
C ARG A 111 -11.24 -5.61 -12.00
N TRP A 112 -10.82 -5.07 -10.85
CA TRP A 112 -11.10 -5.62 -9.53
C TRP A 112 -10.52 -7.01 -9.26
N GLY A 113 -9.63 -7.54 -10.10
CA GLY A 113 -8.91 -8.76 -9.77
C GLY A 113 -7.84 -8.48 -8.72
N ARG A 114 -7.67 -9.38 -7.76
CA ARG A 114 -6.51 -9.48 -6.88
C ARG A 114 -6.06 -10.93 -6.78
N LEU A 115 -4.81 -11.16 -6.41
CA LEU A 115 -4.37 -12.49 -6.00
C LEU A 115 -4.57 -12.61 -4.50
N GLU A 116 -5.02 -13.77 -4.04
CA GLU A 116 -5.15 -14.06 -2.62
C GLU A 116 -4.72 -15.49 -2.36
N ALA A 117 -4.01 -15.70 -1.26
CA ALA A 117 -3.57 -17.00 -0.82
C ALA A 117 -3.77 -17.13 0.69
N ARG A 118 -4.02 -18.37 1.13
CA ARG A 118 -4.01 -18.67 2.54
C ARG A 118 -2.58 -18.60 3.08
N GLY A 119 -2.37 -17.82 4.12
CA GLY A 119 -1.08 -17.71 4.82
C GLY A 119 -0.57 -19.06 5.31
N ASN A 120 0.66 -19.40 4.94
CA ASN A 120 1.32 -20.64 5.32
C ASN A 120 2.81 -20.39 5.59
N THR A 121 3.25 -20.51 6.84
CA THR A 121 4.66 -20.33 7.23
C THR A 121 5.44 -21.63 7.38
N HIS A 122 4.87 -22.78 6.97
CA HIS A 122 5.58 -24.06 6.99
C HIS A 122 6.64 -24.12 5.88
N LEU A 123 7.87 -23.75 6.26
CA LEU A 123 9.05 -23.70 5.41
C LEU A 123 9.57 -25.10 5.06
N GLN A 124 9.98 -25.29 3.80
CA GLN A 124 10.62 -26.51 3.33
C GLN A 124 11.81 -26.19 2.43
N PRO A 125 12.81 -27.10 2.37
CA PRO A 125 13.88 -26.98 1.40
C PRO A 125 13.31 -26.82 0.00
N ILE A 126 13.92 -25.91 -0.75
CA ILE A 126 13.44 -25.51 -2.07
C ILE A 126 13.20 -26.71 -3.01
N ALA A 127 14.12 -27.66 -3.07
CA ALA A 127 14.02 -28.83 -3.94
C ALA A 127 12.76 -29.67 -3.66
N ARG A 128 12.33 -29.72 -2.40
CA ARG A 128 11.11 -30.43 -1.99
C ARG A 128 9.85 -29.70 -2.46
N ILE A 129 9.85 -28.37 -2.44
CA ILE A 129 8.73 -27.55 -2.92
C ILE A 129 8.52 -27.79 -4.41
N ALA A 130 9.58 -27.70 -5.22
CA ALA A 130 9.50 -27.93 -6.66
C ALA A 130 8.99 -29.33 -7.02
N TRP A 131 9.31 -30.35 -6.21
CA TRP A 131 8.73 -31.69 -6.34
C TRP A 131 7.23 -31.71 -5.99
N MET A 132 6.83 -31.08 -4.89
CA MET A 132 5.43 -31.02 -4.46
C MET A 132 4.54 -30.25 -5.43
N GLU A 133 5.02 -29.13 -5.98
CA GLU A 133 4.30 -28.36 -7.00
C GLU A 133 4.03 -29.19 -8.26
N ARG A 134 5.00 -29.97 -8.73
CA ARG A 134 4.83 -30.87 -9.87
C ARG A 134 3.75 -31.91 -9.60
N TRP A 135 3.73 -32.50 -8.41
CA TRP A 135 2.72 -33.47 -8.01
C TRP A 135 1.33 -32.85 -7.89
N LEU A 136 1.20 -31.72 -7.19
CA LEU A 136 -0.09 -31.04 -7.03
C LEU A 136 -0.66 -30.62 -8.38
N ASN A 137 0.16 -30.05 -9.27
CA ASN A 137 -0.29 -29.68 -10.62
C ASN A 137 -0.76 -30.89 -11.44
N ARG A 138 -0.14 -32.07 -11.29
CA ARG A 138 -0.61 -33.31 -11.92
C ARG A 138 -1.90 -33.83 -11.30
N ALA A 139 -2.14 -33.58 -10.01
CA ALA A 139 -3.31 -34.05 -9.29
C ALA A 139 -4.56 -33.16 -9.47
N ILE A 140 -4.39 -31.84 -9.71
CA ILE A 140 -5.52 -30.89 -9.79
C ILE A 140 -6.46 -31.21 -10.95
N ALA A 141 -5.95 -31.46 -12.15
CA ALA A 141 -6.77 -31.75 -13.34
C ALA A 141 -7.70 -32.98 -13.15
N PRO A 142 -7.20 -34.17 -12.73
CA PRO A 142 -8.08 -35.31 -12.51
C PRO A 142 -9.06 -35.09 -11.35
N LEU A 143 -8.67 -34.38 -10.28
CA LEU A 143 -9.58 -34.03 -9.18
C LEU A 143 -10.70 -33.10 -9.63
N THR A 144 -10.40 -32.15 -10.52
CA THR A 144 -11.39 -31.24 -11.11
C THR A 144 -12.37 -32.02 -11.98
N GLY A 145 -11.86 -32.93 -12.84
CA GLY A 145 -12.69 -33.82 -13.64
C GLY A 145 -13.60 -34.74 -12.81
N LEU A 146 -13.07 -35.30 -11.71
CA LEU A 146 -13.85 -36.09 -10.76
C LEU A 146 -14.92 -35.24 -10.06
N GLY A 147 -14.59 -34.00 -9.68
CA GLY A 147 -15.55 -33.05 -9.11
C GLY A 147 -16.71 -32.76 -10.05
N HIS A 148 -16.43 -32.54 -11.34
CA HIS A 148 -17.46 -32.38 -12.37
C HIS A 148 -18.33 -33.63 -12.56
N LEU A 149 -17.73 -34.82 -12.56
CA LEU A 149 -18.46 -36.08 -12.65
C LEU A 149 -19.40 -36.25 -11.46
N LEU A 150 -18.91 -36.00 -10.24
CA LEU A 150 -19.72 -36.05 -9.02
C LEU A 150 -20.83 -35.00 -9.01
N ALA A 151 -20.57 -33.78 -9.49
CA ALA A 151 -21.59 -32.74 -9.62
C ALA A 151 -22.71 -33.19 -10.58
N ARG A 152 -22.35 -33.81 -11.71
CA ARG A 152 -23.32 -34.37 -12.67
C ARG A 152 -24.12 -35.53 -12.09
N LEU A 153 -23.48 -36.46 -11.37
CA LEU A 153 -24.14 -37.64 -10.81
C LEU A 153 -25.05 -37.31 -9.61
N THR A 154 -24.68 -36.32 -8.81
CA THR A 154 -25.39 -35.98 -7.56
C THR A 154 -26.31 -34.77 -7.69
N GLY A 155 -26.21 -34.00 -8.78
CA GLY A 155 -26.92 -32.72 -8.95
C GLY A 155 -26.44 -31.59 -8.03
N GLN A 156 -25.37 -31.81 -7.27
CA GLN A 156 -24.91 -30.85 -6.25
C GLN A 156 -23.72 -30.02 -6.75
N ALA A 157 -23.92 -28.72 -6.90
CA ALA A 157 -22.91 -27.80 -7.41
C ALA A 157 -21.64 -27.71 -6.54
N ARG A 158 -21.70 -28.13 -5.26
CA ARG A 158 -20.55 -28.13 -4.33
C ARG A 158 -19.35 -28.93 -4.84
N PHE A 159 -19.57 -29.92 -5.69
CA PHE A 159 -18.51 -30.77 -6.22
C PHE A 159 -17.68 -30.10 -7.33
N HIS A 160 -18.14 -29.00 -7.93
CA HIS A 160 -17.33 -28.20 -8.86
C HIS A 160 -16.06 -27.62 -8.20
N GLY A 161 -16.09 -27.41 -6.88
CA GLY A 161 -14.95 -26.91 -6.10
C GLY A 161 -14.16 -27.98 -5.35
N LEU A 162 -14.30 -29.28 -5.68
CA LEU A 162 -13.69 -30.38 -4.91
C LEU A 162 -12.16 -30.26 -4.79
N ALA A 163 -11.47 -29.98 -5.91
CA ALA A 163 -10.03 -29.83 -5.93
C ALA A 163 -9.57 -28.67 -5.03
N TYR A 164 -10.27 -27.53 -5.09
CA TYR A 164 -10.02 -26.37 -4.23
C TYR A 164 -10.23 -26.69 -2.75
N ALA A 165 -11.34 -27.36 -2.39
CA ALA A 165 -11.63 -27.72 -1.00
C ALA A 165 -10.56 -28.66 -0.40
N LEU A 166 -9.98 -29.55 -1.20
CA LEU A 166 -8.88 -30.42 -0.79
C LEU A 166 -7.58 -29.64 -0.62
N LEU A 167 -7.24 -28.73 -1.54
CA LEU A 167 -6.09 -27.83 -1.43
C LEU A 167 -6.18 -26.95 -0.17
N GLU A 168 -7.36 -26.42 0.13
CA GLU A 168 -7.59 -25.59 1.31
C GLU A 168 -7.45 -26.38 2.61
N LYS A 169 -7.92 -27.64 2.64
CA LYS A 169 -7.68 -28.56 3.77
C LYS A 169 -6.20 -28.91 3.93
N PHE A 170 -5.50 -29.15 2.83
CA PHE A 170 -4.07 -29.43 2.83
C PHE A 170 -3.26 -28.23 3.36
N ASN A 171 -3.58 -27.01 2.93
CA ASN A 171 -2.94 -25.80 3.45
C ASN A 171 -3.21 -25.57 4.93
N ARG A 172 -4.46 -25.77 5.40
CA ARG A 172 -4.78 -25.71 6.83
C ARG A 172 -4.01 -26.73 7.66
N TRP A 173 -3.93 -27.97 7.17
CA TRP A 173 -3.17 -29.02 7.84
C TRP A 173 -1.69 -28.64 7.95
N ARG A 174 -1.07 -28.16 6.87
CA ARG A 174 0.33 -27.70 6.89
C ARG A 174 0.57 -26.55 7.86
N HIS A 175 -0.31 -25.55 7.87
CA HIS A 175 -0.18 -24.41 8.78
C HIS A 175 -0.32 -24.83 10.26
N ALA A 176 -1.20 -25.79 10.56
CA ALA A 176 -1.35 -26.36 11.90
C ALA A 176 -0.14 -27.20 12.34
N HIS A 177 0.54 -27.86 11.39
CA HIS A 177 1.74 -28.67 11.64
C HIS A 177 3.03 -27.89 11.35
N ARG A 178 3.01 -26.56 11.54
CA ARG A 178 4.22 -25.74 11.42
C ARG A 178 5.16 -26.06 12.60
N HIS A 179 6.17 -26.87 12.34
CA HIS A 179 7.25 -27.14 13.27
C HIS A 179 8.55 -26.68 12.63
N GLY A 180 9.22 -25.71 13.25
CA GLY A 180 10.47 -25.19 12.73
C GLY A 180 10.63 -23.68 12.88
N PRO A 181 11.71 -23.14 12.30
CA PRO A 181 12.05 -21.72 12.35
C PRO A 181 11.00 -20.86 11.63
N GLN A 182 10.75 -19.65 12.14
CA GLN A 182 9.95 -18.63 11.47
C GLN A 182 10.62 -18.21 10.14
N PRO A 183 9.85 -17.70 9.17
CA PRO A 183 10.42 -17.10 7.97
C PRO A 183 11.22 -15.84 8.28
N ASP A 184 12.25 -15.57 7.48
CA ASP A 184 13.02 -14.33 7.56
C ASP A 184 12.27 -13.18 6.89
N ALA A 185 11.54 -13.49 5.80
CA ALA A 185 10.83 -12.51 5.00
C ALA A 185 9.68 -13.13 4.19
N PHE A 186 8.85 -12.26 3.63
CA PHE A 186 7.99 -12.55 2.50
C PHE A 186 8.64 -11.99 1.22
N LEU A 187 8.97 -12.86 0.26
CA LEU A 187 9.70 -12.54 -0.96
C LEU A 187 8.76 -12.47 -2.16
N ILE A 188 8.84 -11.35 -2.87
CA ILE A 188 8.11 -11.10 -4.11
C ILE A 188 9.13 -10.88 -5.22
N GLU A 189 9.01 -11.64 -6.30
CA GLU A 189 9.81 -11.49 -7.51
C GLU A 189 8.88 -11.41 -8.71
N VAL A 190 8.90 -10.30 -9.44
CA VAL A 190 7.98 -10.04 -10.55
C VAL A 190 8.63 -9.23 -11.66
N GLU A 191 8.38 -9.62 -12.91
CA GLU A 191 8.71 -8.81 -14.07
C GLU A 191 7.50 -7.93 -14.45
N ASN A 192 7.74 -6.62 -14.55
CA ASN A 192 6.83 -5.68 -15.17
C ASN A 192 7.33 -5.37 -16.59
N PRO A 193 6.71 -5.91 -17.66
CA PRO A 193 7.16 -5.70 -19.03
C PRO A 193 6.79 -4.31 -19.59
N THR A 194 6.10 -3.47 -18.83
CA THR A 194 5.65 -2.16 -19.29
C THR A 194 6.75 -1.11 -19.15
N ASP A 195 6.58 0.02 -19.84
CA ASP A 195 7.48 1.17 -19.82
C ASP A 195 7.23 2.13 -18.64
N ARG A 196 6.28 1.79 -17.75
CA ARG A 196 5.90 2.62 -16.60
C ARG A 196 5.78 1.80 -15.32
N ALA A 197 5.85 2.51 -14.18
CA ALA A 197 5.59 1.90 -12.89
C ALA A 197 4.10 1.52 -12.77
N LEU A 198 3.82 0.38 -12.13
CA LEU A 198 2.47 -0.11 -11.84
C LEU A 198 2.29 -0.27 -10.34
N GLY A 199 1.24 0.31 -9.76
CA GLY A 199 0.99 0.23 -8.33
C GLY A 199 0.41 -1.11 -7.89
N PHE A 200 0.89 -1.64 -6.77
CA PHE A 200 0.33 -2.80 -6.08
C PHE A 200 0.29 -2.56 -4.58
N THR A 201 -0.60 -3.25 -3.88
CA THR A 201 -0.62 -3.32 -2.41
C THR A 201 -0.58 -4.78 -1.99
N LEU A 202 0.40 -5.15 -1.15
CA LEU A 202 0.38 -6.41 -0.42
C LEU A 202 -0.32 -6.19 0.91
N GLY A 203 -1.27 -7.05 1.25
CA GLY A 203 -1.93 -7.08 2.55
C GLY A 203 -1.84 -8.45 3.21
N MET A 204 -1.75 -8.48 4.53
CA MET A 204 -1.92 -9.67 5.35
C MET A 204 -2.90 -9.37 6.48
N SER A 205 -3.88 -10.25 6.68
CA SER A 205 -4.89 -10.05 7.72
C SER A 205 -5.46 -11.36 8.21
N VAL A 206 -5.85 -11.41 9.49
CA VAL A 206 -6.53 -12.59 10.03
C VAL A 206 -7.84 -12.85 9.29
N SER A 207 -8.02 -14.10 8.88
CA SER A 207 -9.20 -14.56 8.18
C SER A 207 -10.36 -14.76 9.16
N ALA A 208 -11.12 -13.71 9.42
CA ALA A 208 -12.27 -13.75 10.35
C ALA A 208 -13.25 -14.92 10.07
N ASN A 209 -13.50 -15.24 8.80
CA ASN A 209 -14.41 -16.32 8.38
C ASN A 209 -13.91 -17.73 8.73
N SER A 210 -12.65 -17.87 9.11
CA SER A 210 -12.02 -19.15 9.47
C SER A 210 -11.77 -19.30 10.97
N LEU A 211 -12.16 -18.31 11.76
CA LEU A 211 -12.01 -18.34 13.21
C LEU A 211 -13.12 -19.16 13.86
N THR A 212 -12.72 -19.99 14.82
CA THR A 212 -13.65 -20.64 15.75
C THR A 212 -14.33 -19.58 16.64
N PRO A 213 -15.50 -19.87 17.23
CA PRO A 213 -16.18 -18.93 18.12
C PRO A 213 -15.31 -18.42 19.28
N ALA A 214 -14.46 -19.29 19.85
CA ALA A 214 -13.51 -18.92 20.90
C ALA A 214 -12.43 -17.95 20.40
N GLN A 215 -11.91 -18.15 19.19
CA GLN A 215 -10.90 -17.27 18.60
C GLN A 215 -11.46 -15.88 18.22
N ARG A 216 -12.75 -15.78 17.86
CA ARG A 216 -13.37 -14.48 17.54
C ARG A 216 -13.51 -13.54 18.74
N GLN A 217 -13.44 -14.09 19.95
CA GLN A 217 -13.51 -13.32 21.19
C GLN A 217 -12.13 -12.79 21.63
N GLN A 218 -11.05 -13.22 20.97
CA GLN A 218 -9.70 -12.76 21.23
C GLN A 218 -9.42 -11.45 20.48
N SER A 219 -8.52 -10.62 21.02
CA SER A 219 -8.01 -9.46 20.31
C SER A 219 -7.25 -9.92 19.07
N LEU A 220 -7.66 -9.46 17.89
CA LEU A 220 -7.01 -9.83 16.63
C LEU A 220 -5.79 -8.95 16.39
N PRO A 221 -4.69 -9.51 15.83
CA PRO A 221 -3.53 -8.72 15.44
C PRO A 221 -3.88 -7.72 14.33
N THR A 222 -3.17 -6.59 14.33
CA THR A 222 -3.36 -5.53 13.34
C THR A 222 -3.05 -6.04 11.93
N PRO A 223 -3.93 -5.78 10.93
CA PRO A 223 -3.63 -6.10 9.54
C PRO A 223 -2.38 -5.38 9.05
N PHE A 224 -1.53 -6.08 8.32
CA PHE A 224 -0.38 -5.52 7.65
C PHE A 224 -0.77 -5.13 6.21
N ALA A 225 -0.33 -3.97 5.73
CA ALA A 225 -0.46 -3.60 4.34
C ALA A 225 0.70 -2.69 3.90
N VAL A 226 1.23 -2.92 2.70
CA VAL A 226 2.32 -2.12 2.12
C VAL A 226 2.08 -1.90 0.64
N ALA A 227 2.25 -0.65 0.20
CA ALA A 227 2.24 -0.29 -1.21
C ALA A 227 3.58 -0.65 -1.86
N MET A 228 3.54 -1.18 -3.08
CA MET A 228 4.66 -1.74 -3.82
C MET A 228 4.57 -1.26 -5.27
N PRO A 229 5.23 -0.15 -5.63
CA PRO A 229 5.29 0.28 -7.01
C PRO A 229 6.22 -0.64 -7.80
N LEU A 230 5.68 -1.38 -8.77
CA LEU A 230 6.43 -2.24 -9.67
C LEU A 230 7.03 -1.39 -10.78
N GLN A 231 8.33 -1.10 -10.73
CA GLN A 231 9.05 -0.38 -11.78
C GLN A 231 9.10 -1.20 -13.07
N PRO A 232 9.32 -0.59 -14.25
CA PRO A 232 9.65 -1.33 -15.48
C PRO A 232 10.79 -2.33 -15.25
N GLY A 233 10.64 -3.56 -15.76
CA GLY A 233 11.59 -4.66 -15.64
C GLY A 233 11.42 -5.51 -14.37
N PHE A 234 12.53 -6.11 -13.93
CA PHE A 234 12.54 -7.02 -12.78
C PHE A 234 12.42 -6.25 -11.46
N ASN A 235 11.47 -6.66 -10.63
CA ASN A 235 11.27 -6.15 -9.28
C ASN A 235 11.44 -7.29 -8.27
N ARG A 236 12.18 -7.01 -7.20
CA ARG A 236 12.36 -7.91 -6.05
C ARG A 236 12.08 -7.16 -4.76
N PHE A 237 11.07 -7.59 -4.01
CA PHE A 237 10.74 -7.05 -2.69
C PHE A 237 11.01 -8.11 -1.62
N VAL A 238 11.80 -7.74 -0.62
CA VAL A 238 12.05 -8.53 0.58
C VAL A 238 11.36 -7.83 1.74
N LEU A 239 10.21 -8.36 2.18
CA LEU A 239 9.47 -7.81 3.31
C LEU A 239 9.84 -8.60 4.55
N GLU A 240 10.69 -8.03 5.40
CA GLU A 240 11.16 -8.69 6.62
C GLU A 240 9.99 -9.15 7.50
N ALA A 241 10.11 -10.35 8.08
CA ALA A 241 9.03 -10.95 8.85
C ALA A 241 8.56 -10.09 10.03
N ARG A 242 9.45 -9.25 10.58
CA ARG A 242 9.14 -8.28 11.64
C ARG A 242 8.01 -7.32 11.33
N LEU A 243 7.74 -7.04 10.05
CA LEU A 243 6.65 -6.16 9.63
C LEU A 243 5.25 -6.75 9.89
N PHE A 244 5.16 -8.06 10.07
CA PHE A 244 3.89 -8.78 10.24
C PHE A 244 4.02 -9.89 11.31
N LEU A 245 4.94 -9.73 12.27
CA LEU A 245 5.16 -10.71 13.34
C LEU A 245 3.90 -10.97 14.15
N ASP A 246 3.15 -9.94 14.52
CA ASP A 246 1.89 -10.10 15.28
C ASP A 246 0.93 -11.08 14.61
N ILE A 247 0.86 -11.06 13.27
CA ILE A 247 0.03 -11.98 12.50
C ILE A 247 0.61 -13.39 12.56
N LEU A 248 1.92 -13.55 12.36
CA LEU A 248 2.58 -14.87 12.36
C LEU A 248 2.55 -15.54 13.73
N GLU A 249 2.82 -14.78 14.78
CA GLU A 249 2.92 -15.23 16.17
C GLU A 249 1.53 -15.48 16.78
N SER A 250 0.49 -14.79 16.32
CA SER A 250 -0.89 -15.08 16.73
C SER A 250 -1.27 -16.55 16.50
N GLY A 251 -0.66 -17.18 15.49
CA GLY A 251 -0.99 -18.52 15.05
C GLY A 251 -2.41 -18.68 14.51
N LEU A 252 -3.12 -17.56 14.33
CA LEU A 252 -4.45 -17.53 13.76
C LEU A 252 -4.37 -17.72 12.24
N PRO A 253 -5.39 -18.31 11.62
CA PRO A 253 -5.45 -18.39 10.17
C PRO A 253 -5.54 -16.98 9.57
N PHE A 254 -4.67 -16.67 8.61
CA PHE A 254 -4.60 -15.36 7.95
C PHE A 254 -4.49 -15.50 6.44
N ASP A 255 -4.89 -14.47 5.70
CA ASP A 255 -4.81 -14.42 4.25
C ASP A 255 -3.75 -13.41 3.83
N VAL A 256 -3.10 -13.68 2.70
CA VAL A 256 -2.14 -12.79 2.04
C VAL A 256 -2.76 -12.39 0.71
N ALA A 257 -2.90 -11.09 0.47
CA ALA A 257 -3.56 -10.54 -0.71
C ALA A 257 -2.64 -9.59 -1.46
N LEU A 258 -2.54 -9.75 -2.78
CA LEU A 258 -1.81 -8.87 -3.67
C LEU A 258 -2.78 -8.17 -4.61
N THR A 259 -2.90 -6.86 -4.43
CA THR A 259 -3.98 -6.04 -4.98
C THR A 259 -3.39 -5.03 -5.96
N PRO A 260 -3.65 -5.15 -7.28
CA PRO A 260 -3.24 -4.12 -8.24
C PRO A 260 -3.97 -2.81 -7.96
N ASP A 261 -3.25 -1.71 -8.11
CA ASP A 261 -3.82 -0.36 -8.22
C ASP A 261 -4.45 -0.18 -9.62
N ALA A 262 -5.11 0.97 -9.82
CA ALA A 262 -5.87 1.22 -11.05
C ALA A 262 -5.00 1.21 -12.32
N ASP A 263 -3.74 1.62 -12.22
CA ASP A 263 -2.76 1.69 -13.31
C ASP A 263 -2.22 0.31 -13.72
N ALA A 264 -2.18 -0.65 -12.79
CA ALA A 264 -1.73 -2.03 -12.99
C ALA A 264 -2.75 -2.93 -13.70
N THR A 265 -4.02 -2.54 -13.74
CA THR A 265 -5.08 -3.34 -14.38
C THR A 265 -4.88 -3.39 -15.89
N GLY A 266 -5.03 -4.58 -16.48
CA GLY A 266 -4.90 -4.80 -17.93
C GLY A 266 -3.47 -5.05 -18.43
N HIS A 267 -2.45 -5.00 -17.56
CA HIS A 267 -1.08 -5.39 -17.91
C HIS A 267 -0.78 -6.83 -17.53
N THR A 268 0.02 -7.51 -18.35
CA THR A 268 0.53 -8.85 -18.03
C THR A 268 1.79 -8.71 -17.17
N LEU A 269 1.79 -9.34 -16.01
CA LEU A 269 2.94 -9.41 -15.10
C LEU A 269 3.44 -10.83 -14.98
N TYR A 270 4.74 -11.00 -14.79
CA TYR A 270 5.38 -12.32 -14.75
C TYR A 270 5.93 -12.59 -13.35
N TRP A 271 5.17 -13.32 -12.56
CA TRP A 271 5.47 -13.63 -11.17
C TRP A 271 6.38 -14.85 -11.07
N ARG A 272 7.54 -14.67 -10.45
CA ARG A 272 8.53 -15.74 -10.21
C ARG A 272 8.38 -16.31 -8.81
N ARG A 273 8.19 -15.44 -7.80
CA ARG A 273 7.95 -15.81 -6.40
C ARG A 273 7.00 -14.88 -5.67
N LEU A 274 6.28 -15.45 -4.71
CA LEU A 274 5.26 -14.82 -3.87
C LEU A 274 5.09 -15.69 -2.60
N ASP A 275 6.14 -15.83 -1.81
CA ASP A 275 6.22 -16.84 -0.75
C ASP A 275 6.94 -16.31 0.50
N PHE A 276 6.64 -16.89 1.67
CA PHE A 276 7.49 -16.76 2.84
C PHE A 276 8.79 -17.52 2.62
N VAL A 277 9.93 -16.93 2.97
CA VAL A 277 11.25 -17.49 2.70
C VAL A 277 12.15 -17.45 3.92
N ARG A 278 13.13 -18.36 3.91
CA ARG A 278 14.33 -18.29 4.71
C ARG A 278 15.54 -18.20 3.78
N PHE A 279 16.42 -17.24 4.03
CA PHE A 279 17.62 -17.05 3.24
C PHE A 279 18.71 -18.03 3.67
N ALA A 280 19.54 -18.43 2.71
CA ALA A 280 20.79 -19.10 2.98
C ALA A 280 21.72 -18.11 3.69
N PRO A 281 22.50 -18.56 4.69
CA PRO A 281 23.56 -17.73 5.24
C PRO A 281 24.46 -17.27 4.10
N ALA A 282 24.79 -15.97 4.09
CA ALA A 282 25.61 -15.38 3.04
C ALA A 282 26.92 -16.17 2.94
N PRO A 283 27.33 -16.64 1.75
CA PRO A 283 28.67 -17.16 1.57
C PRO A 283 29.64 -16.03 1.92
N ALA A 284 30.61 -16.34 2.79
CA ALA A 284 31.71 -15.43 3.06
C ALA A 284 32.44 -15.14 1.73
N ASP A 285 32.44 -13.87 1.36
CA ASP A 285 33.18 -13.20 0.28
C ASP A 285 33.00 -13.65 -1.17
N ASN A 286 32.56 -12.70 -2.01
CA ASN A 286 33.46 -12.10 -3.01
C ASN A 286 32.80 -10.84 -3.61
N ALA A 287 33.46 -9.70 -3.42
CA ALA A 287 33.19 -8.46 -4.12
C ALA A 287 33.36 -8.66 -5.65
N THR A 288 32.36 -8.31 -6.47
CA THR A 288 32.46 -7.40 -7.65
C THR A 288 31.23 -7.39 -8.61
N THR A 289 30.75 -6.17 -8.88
CA THR A 289 30.25 -5.55 -10.15
C THR A 289 28.83 -5.74 -10.75
N SER A 290 28.12 -4.59 -10.72
CA SER A 290 27.34 -3.89 -11.78
C SER A 290 25.83 -4.12 -12.02
N GLY A 291 25.02 -3.43 -11.20
CA GLY A 291 23.81 -2.71 -11.60
C GLY A 291 23.76 -1.43 -10.74
N ALA A 292 23.55 -0.24 -11.33
CA ALA A 292 23.74 1.04 -10.64
C ALA A 292 22.94 1.11 -9.33
N ALA A 293 23.64 1.32 -8.21
CA ALA A 293 23.00 1.40 -6.90
C ALA A 293 22.00 2.57 -6.87
N PRO A 294 20.85 2.43 -6.16
CA PRO A 294 19.75 3.37 -6.23
C PRO A 294 20.14 4.76 -5.72
N GLU A 295 19.45 5.80 -6.21
CA GLU A 295 19.63 7.17 -5.73
C GLU A 295 19.46 7.27 -4.21
N ILE A 296 20.31 8.09 -3.59
CA ILE A 296 20.27 8.41 -2.18
C ILE A 296 19.10 9.37 -1.92
N LYS A 297 18.25 8.98 -1.00
CA LYS A 297 17.09 9.76 -0.54
C LYS A 297 17.31 10.36 0.84
N CYS A 298 18.28 9.86 1.60
CA CYS A 298 18.64 10.35 2.93
C CYS A 298 20.16 10.31 3.15
N VAL A 299 20.75 11.40 3.65
CA VAL A 299 22.14 11.43 4.13
C VAL A 299 22.13 11.50 5.66
N VAL A 300 22.82 10.57 6.30
CA VAL A 300 22.97 10.50 7.75
C VAL A 300 24.39 10.91 8.12
N TRP A 301 24.50 11.90 8.99
CA TRP A 301 25.77 12.48 9.39
C TRP A 301 26.13 12.09 10.82
N ASP A 302 27.40 11.79 11.07
CA ASP A 302 27.97 11.96 12.41
C ASP A 302 28.23 13.45 12.72
N LEU A 303 28.58 13.78 13.97
CA LEU A 303 28.81 15.14 14.41
C LEU A 303 30.29 15.46 14.59
N ASP A 304 30.95 14.80 15.55
CA ASP A 304 32.32 15.10 15.95
C ASP A 304 33.29 14.74 14.84
N ASN A 305 34.28 15.61 14.60
CA ASN A 305 35.20 15.53 13.45
C ASN A 305 34.54 15.43 12.06
N THR A 306 33.21 15.38 11.95
CA THR A 306 32.45 15.19 10.71
C THR A 306 31.76 16.48 10.28
N LEU A 307 30.87 17.02 11.12
CA LEU A 307 30.21 18.32 10.90
C LEU A 307 31.11 19.49 11.32
N TRP A 308 31.88 19.32 12.38
CA TRP A 308 32.84 20.30 12.91
C TRP A 308 34.19 19.64 13.21
N ASP A 309 35.20 20.45 13.50
CA ASP A 309 36.49 19.97 13.99
C ASP A 309 36.45 19.74 15.50
N GLY A 310 37.04 18.63 15.96
CA GLY A 310 37.11 18.27 17.38
C GLY A 310 35.91 17.50 17.89
N THR A 311 35.94 17.21 19.19
CA THR A 311 34.87 16.50 19.90
C THR A 311 34.15 17.44 20.86
N LEU A 312 32.83 17.34 20.93
CA LEU A 312 31.99 18.19 21.77
C LEU A 312 32.35 18.13 23.26
N VAL A 313 32.96 17.03 23.72
CA VAL A 313 33.39 16.84 25.11
C VAL A 313 34.61 17.69 25.46
N GLU A 314 35.49 17.95 24.49
CA GLU A 314 36.74 18.68 24.70
C GLU A 314 36.54 20.19 24.54
N GLU A 315 35.85 20.60 23.47
CA GLU A 315 35.62 21.99 23.14
C GLU A 315 34.30 22.15 22.38
N GLU A 316 33.53 23.18 22.72
CA GLU A 316 32.27 23.46 22.01
C GLU A 316 32.58 24.10 20.65
N PRO A 317 32.07 23.57 19.53
CA PRO A 317 32.45 24.05 18.21
C PRO A 317 31.81 25.41 17.89
N ASP A 318 32.58 26.27 17.21
CA ASP A 318 32.16 27.61 16.81
C ASP A 318 31.52 27.67 15.43
N ALA A 319 31.78 26.68 14.57
CA ALA A 319 31.26 26.63 13.19
C ALA A 319 31.15 25.19 12.65
N ILE A 320 30.24 24.99 11.69
CA ILE A 320 30.24 23.82 10.80
C ILE A 320 31.35 23.99 9.78
N ARG A 321 32.05 22.90 9.43
CA ARG A 321 33.03 22.86 8.33
C ARG A 321 32.41 23.46 7.06
N PRO A 322 33.05 24.43 6.39
CA PRO A 322 32.47 25.10 5.23
C PRO A 322 32.03 24.16 4.11
N GLU A 323 32.81 23.11 3.82
CA GLU A 323 32.48 22.09 2.83
C GLU A 323 31.24 21.27 3.22
N THR A 324 31.10 20.93 4.50
CA THR A 324 29.96 20.16 5.03
C THR A 324 28.69 20.99 4.99
N LEU A 325 28.75 22.27 5.38
CA LEU A 325 27.61 23.18 5.32
C LEU A 325 27.09 23.36 3.89
N ALA A 326 27.99 23.51 2.92
CA ALA A 326 27.64 23.62 1.51
C ALA A 326 26.91 22.36 0.99
N LEU A 327 27.35 21.17 1.40
CA LEU A 327 26.70 19.91 1.05
C LEU A 327 25.33 19.76 1.69
N ILE A 328 25.18 20.13 2.96
CA ILE A 328 23.87 20.09 3.65
C ILE A 328 22.86 20.94 2.89
N GLN A 329 23.22 22.17 2.53
CA GLN A 329 22.33 23.07 1.79
C GLN A 329 22.01 22.54 0.38
N LEU A 330 23.02 22.01 -0.31
CA LEU A 330 22.86 21.43 -1.64
C LEU A 330 21.91 20.22 -1.63
N PHE A 331 22.07 19.30 -0.68
CA PHE A 331 21.23 18.11 -0.56
C PHE A 331 19.79 18.46 -0.23
N ASP A 332 19.55 19.45 0.64
CA ASP A 332 18.20 19.95 0.91
C ASP A 332 17.53 20.56 -0.33
N GLN A 333 18.27 21.38 -1.10
CA GLN A 333 17.76 21.95 -2.36
C GLN A 333 17.39 20.85 -3.38
N ARG A 334 18.13 19.75 -3.39
CA ARG A 334 17.87 18.56 -4.22
C ARG A 334 16.75 17.66 -3.68
N GLY A 335 16.16 18.00 -2.53
CA GLY A 335 15.12 17.20 -1.88
C GLY A 335 15.62 15.87 -1.32
N ILE A 336 16.92 15.77 -1.01
CA ILE A 336 17.54 14.66 -0.28
C ILE A 336 17.40 14.98 1.20
N LEU A 337 16.70 14.09 1.92
CA LEU A 337 16.47 14.27 3.35
C LEU A 337 17.79 14.10 4.12
N GLN A 338 17.87 14.66 5.32
CA GLN A 338 19.08 14.56 6.13
C GLN A 338 18.73 14.19 7.57
N SER A 339 19.63 13.48 8.23
CA SER A 339 19.49 13.06 9.63
C SER A 339 20.85 12.94 10.31
N ILE A 340 20.86 12.64 11.61
CA ILE A 340 22.07 12.49 12.42
C ILE A 340 22.10 11.11 13.05
N ALA A 341 23.25 10.44 13.01
CA ALA A 341 23.56 9.29 13.86
C ALA A 341 24.91 9.58 14.53
N SER A 342 24.88 9.98 15.80
CA SER A 342 26.09 10.37 16.54
C SER A 342 26.12 9.85 17.97
N LYS A 343 27.32 9.48 18.43
CA LYS A 343 27.58 9.01 19.80
C LYS A 343 27.85 10.20 20.71
N ASN A 344 26.77 10.92 21.02
CA ASN A 344 26.79 12.12 21.82
C ASN A 344 25.61 12.16 22.79
N SER A 345 25.61 13.14 23.70
CA SER A 345 24.42 13.49 24.47
C SER A 345 23.55 14.44 23.64
N HIS A 346 22.30 14.05 23.40
CA HIS A 346 21.34 14.89 22.69
C HIS A 346 21.23 16.29 23.32
N ASP A 347 21.17 16.37 24.64
CA ASP A 347 20.98 17.63 25.38
C ASP A 347 22.18 18.59 25.26
N HIS A 348 23.36 18.08 24.91
CA HIS A 348 24.56 18.89 24.68
C HIS A 348 24.74 19.22 23.19
N ALA A 349 24.52 18.26 22.30
CA ALA A 349 24.77 18.46 20.87
C ALA A 349 23.66 19.24 20.15
N TRP A 350 22.40 19.05 20.54
CA TRP A 350 21.27 19.69 19.86
C TRP A 350 21.26 21.23 19.97
N PRO A 351 21.51 21.85 21.15
CA PRO A 351 21.63 23.30 21.25
C PRO A 351 22.72 23.90 20.37
N VAL A 352 23.83 23.17 20.18
CA VAL A 352 24.92 23.59 19.29
C VAL A 352 24.46 23.61 17.83
N LEU A 353 23.79 22.55 17.35
CA LEU A 353 23.23 22.50 16.00
C LEU A 353 22.21 23.63 15.75
N GLN A 354 21.46 24.04 16.79
CA GLN A 354 20.56 25.19 16.72
C GLN A 354 21.32 26.52 16.65
N ARG A 355 22.32 26.72 17.52
CA ARG A 355 23.18 27.91 17.52
C ARG A 355 23.91 28.10 16.19
N LEU A 356 24.36 27.00 15.58
CA LEU A 356 25.03 26.97 14.29
C LEU A 356 24.06 27.03 13.09
N GLY A 357 22.74 27.07 13.32
CA GLY A 357 21.73 27.31 12.29
C GLY A 357 21.47 26.14 11.34
N VAL A 358 21.80 24.90 11.74
CA VAL A 358 21.65 23.70 10.88
C VAL A 358 20.64 22.69 11.39
N ALA A 359 20.14 22.83 12.62
CA ALA A 359 19.22 21.86 13.23
C ALA A 359 17.98 21.54 12.38
N GLU A 360 17.43 22.54 11.67
CA GLU A 360 16.23 22.37 10.85
C GLU A 360 16.41 21.43 9.65
N TYR A 361 17.64 21.16 9.20
CA TYR A 361 17.92 20.24 8.10
C TYR A 361 17.78 18.77 8.51
N PHE A 362 17.91 18.47 9.80
CA PHE A 362 18.02 17.10 10.30
C PHE A 362 16.67 16.58 10.83
N LEU A 363 16.11 15.60 10.12
CA LEU A 363 14.89 14.90 10.49
C LEU A 363 15.21 13.65 11.31
N ALA A 364 14.42 13.39 12.36
CA ALA A 364 14.56 12.18 13.20
C ALA A 364 15.99 11.91 13.74
N PRO A 365 16.72 12.91 14.24
CA PRO A 365 18.11 12.75 14.68
C PRO A 365 18.24 11.67 15.78
N GLN A 366 19.32 10.89 15.73
CA GLN A 366 19.67 9.86 16.70
C GLN A 366 21.02 10.22 17.33
N ILE A 367 20.96 10.94 18.45
CA ILE A 367 22.12 11.39 19.21
C ILE A 367 22.16 10.60 20.52
N GLN A 368 22.83 9.46 20.50
CA GLN A 368 22.86 8.50 21.61
C GLN A 368 24.05 7.54 21.51
N TRP A 369 24.41 6.90 22.63
CA TRP A 369 25.58 6.02 22.76
C TRP A 369 25.45 4.62 22.15
N GLY A 370 24.32 4.30 21.50
CA GLY A 370 24.08 3.01 20.86
C GLY A 370 24.86 2.81 19.55
N PRO A 371 24.77 1.62 18.92
CA PRO A 371 25.38 1.36 17.61
C PRO A 371 24.80 2.27 16.51
N LYS A 372 25.66 2.77 15.62
CA LYS A 372 25.28 3.65 14.51
C LYS A 372 24.36 2.94 13.51
N SER A 373 24.58 1.65 13.26
CA SER A 373 23.68 0.84 12.45
C SER A 373 22.24 0.82 12.99
N SER A 374 22.07 0.70 14.31
CA SER A 374 20.76 0.73 14.97
C SER A 374 20.08 2.09 14.81
N ALA A 375 20.85 3.18 15.00
CA ALA A 375 20.38 4.54 14.78
C ALA A 375 19.90 4.75 13.34
N ILE A 376 20.68 4.33 12.33
CA ILE A 376 20.30 4.42 10.91
C ILE A 376 19.03 3.64 10.61
N ARG A 377 18.86 2.43 11.18
CA ARG A 377 17.61 1.66 11.04
C ARG A 377 16.42 2.37 11.66
N HIS A 378 16.61 3.06 12.79
CA HIS A 378 15.54 3.84 13.43
C HIS A 378 15.15 5.05 12.55
N ILE A 379 16.14 5.78 12.01
CA ILE A 379 15.90 6.89 11.07
C ILE A 379 15.13 6.40 9.85
N ALA A 380 15.54 5.28 9.25
CA ALA A 380 14.87 4.65 8.11
C ALA A 380 13.40 4.32 8.40
N GLN A 381 13.11 3.78 9.59
CA GLN A 381 11.74 3.51 10.03
C GLN A 381 10.94 4.79 10.22
N ARG A 382 11.51 5.80 10.89
CA ARG A 382 10.84 7.07 11.18
C ARG A 382 10.52 7.85 9.92
N LEU A 383 11.41 7.82 8.93
CA LEU A 383 11.21 8.45 7.62
C LEU A 383 10.41 7.57 6.65
N ASN A 384 10.20 6.29 6.98
CA ASN A 384 9.61 5.29 6.10
C ASN A 384 10.35 5.20 4.74
N ILE A 385 11.69 5.14 4.78
CA ILE A 385 12.58 5.05 3.61
C ILE A 385 13.54 3.87 3.80
N HIS A 386 13.82 3.13 2.74
CA HIS A 386 14.68 1.96 2.79
C HIS A 386 16.18 2.33 2.88
N VAL A 387 16.95 1.58 3.69
CA VAL A 387 18.37 1.85 4.01
C VAL A 387 19.32 1.78 2.80
N ASN A 388 18.97 1.07 1.73
CA ASN A 388 19.76 1.07 0.48
C ASN A 388 19.77 2.42 -0.26
N THR A 389 18.91 3.35 0.15
CA THR A 389 18.89 4.75 -0.33
C THR A 389 19.49 5.72 0.70
N PHE A 390 20.25 5.21 1.67
CA PHE A 390 20.94 6.01 2.67
C PHE A 390 22.43 6.11 2.33
N ALA A 391 22.99 7.29 2.58
CA ALA A 391 24.42 7.46 2.74
C ALA A 391 24.73 7.78 4.21
N PHE A 392 25.83 7.26 4.73
CA PHE A 392 26.32 7.52 6.07
C PHE A 392 27.72 8.10 6.00
N ILE A 393 27.92 9.24 6.65
CA ILE A 393 29.18 10.00 6.65
C ILE A 393 29.68 10.07 8.10
N ASP A 394 30.88 9.55 8.34
CA ASP A 394 31.49 9.47 9.67
C ASP A 394 33.03 9.47 9.54
N ASP A 395 33.73 10.12 10.47
CA ASP A 395 35.21 10.19 10.49
C ASP A 395 35.83 8.88 10.99
N SER A 396 35.14 8.16 11.89
CA SER A 396 35.66 6.99 12.58
C SER A 396 35.63 5.75 11.68
N PRO A 397 36.79 5.16 11.34
CA PRO A 397 36.84 3.93 10.56
C PRO A 397 36.13 2.76 11.25
N PHE A 398 36.09 2.76 12.59
CA PHE A 398 35.41 1.74 13.37
C PHE A 398 33.89 1.81 13.22
N GLU A 399 33.30 3.01 13.32
CA GLU A 399 31.86 3.18 13.14
C GLU A 399 31.45 2.93 11.68
N ARG A 400 32.28 3.38 10.73
CA ARG A 400 32.08 3.07 9.31
C ARG A 400 32.09 1.57 9.04
N LEU A 401 33.04 0.84 9.63
CA LEU A 401 33.10 -0.61 9.52
C LEU A 401 31.85 -1.27 10.12
N GLU A 402 31.47 -0.88 11.34
CA GLU A 402 30.26 -1.38 12.02
C GLU A 402 29.00 -1.24 11.17
N VAL A 403 28.80 -0.07 10.58
CA VAL A 403 27.65 0.19 9.69
C VAL A 403 27.78 -0.62 8.40
N SER A 404 28.95 -0.66 7.78
CA SER A 404 29.14 -1.38 6.51
C SER A 404 28.98 -2.90 6.64
N GLU A 405 29.34 -3.50 7.79
CA GLU A 405 29.15 -4.93 8.05
C GLU A 405 27.70 -5.25 8.44
N THR A 406 27.06 -4.37 9.22
CA THR A 406 25.71 -4.60 9.75
C THR A 406 24.60 -4.21 8.78
N ILE A 407 24.86 -3.24 7.90
CA ILE A 407 23.95 -2.73 6.88
C ILE A 407 24.71 -2.47 5.55
N PRO A 408 25.13 -3.53 4.85
CA PRO A 408 25.96 -3.41 3.63
C PRO A 408 25.34 -2.57 2.51
N GLU A 409 24.03 -2.31 2.55
CA GLU A 409 23.32 -1.51 1.56
C GLU A 409 23.50 0.01 1.73
N VAL A 410 23.93 0.47 2.90
CA VAL A 410 24.19 1.89 3.18
C VAL A 410 25.48 2.31 2.48
N LEU A 411 25.44 3.41 1.74
CA LEU A 411 26.66 4.00 1.20
C LEU A 411 27.46 4.65 2.33
N VAL A 412 28.52 4.01 2.80
CA VAL A 412 29.39 4.54 3.85
C VAL A 412 30.50 5.38 3.21
N ILE A 413 30.68 6.60 3.69
CA ILE A 413 31.59 7.61 3.14
C ILE A 413 32.48 8.12 4.27
N ASP A 414 33.77 8.28 3.98
CA ASP A 414 34.70 8.91 4.90
C ASP A 414 34.44 10.42 4.98
N ALA A 415 34.32 10.97 6.20
CA ALA A 415 34.18 12.41 6.42
C ALA A 415 35.37 13.24 5.88
N HIS A 416 36.51 12.62 5.60
CA HIS A 416 37.65 13.27 4.94
C HIS A 416 37.57 13.25 3.40
N GLU A 417 36.62 12.52 2.82
CA GLU A 417 36.44 12.34 1.37
C GLU A 417 35.15 12.99 0.84
N LEU A 418 34.80 14.17 1.36
CA LEU A 418 33.58 14.90 0.93
C LEU A 418 33.71 15.53 -0.46
N HIS A 419 34.94 15.64 -0.98
CA HIS A 419 35.23 16.18 -2.29
C HIS A 419 34.59 15.33 -3.39
N GLY A 420 33.74 15.95 -4.22
CA GLY A 420 33.04 15.28 -5.32
C GLY A 420 31.68 14.67 -4.97
N LEU A 421 31.23 14.75 -3.71
CA LEU A 421 29.88 14.29 -3.34
C LEU A 421 28.76 15.07 -4.04
N ALA A 422 29.00 16.35 -4.37
CA ALA A 422 28.08 17.15 -5.16
C ALA A 422 27.81 16.55 -6.56
N ASP A 423 28.81 15.89 -7.15
CA ASP A 423 28.75 15.29 -8.47
C ASP A 423 28.50 13.77 -8.43
N HIS A 424 28.40 13.21 -7.23
CA HIS A 424 28.20 11.78 -7.05
C HIS A 424 26.87 11.34 -7.69
N PRO A 425 26.86 10.33 -8.56
CA PRO A 425 25.70 10.00 -9.41
C PRO A 425 24.46 9.59 -8.62
N ARG A 426 24.63 9.09 -7.39
CA ARG A 426 23.50 8.74 -6.50
C ARG A 426 22.98 9.92 -5.66
N LEU A 427 23.68 11.05 -5.61
CA LEU A 427 23.37 12.20 -4.74
C LEU A 427 22.81 13.40 -5.52
N GLN A 428 22.22 13.17 -6.70
CA GLN A 428 21.70 14.24 -7.56
C GLN A 428 20.29 14.73 -7.18
N GLY A 429 19.46 13.87 -6.57
CA GLY A 429 18.12 14.20 -6.10
C GLY A 429 17.13 14.62 -7.21
N GLY A 430 16.02 15.26 -6.82
CA GLY A 430 14.96 15.69 -7.73
C GLY A 430 15.16 17.13 -8.24
N GLY A 431 15.04 17.35 -9.55
CA GLY A 431 15.25 18.66 -10.19
C GLY A 431 14.05 19.61 -10.20
N SER A 432 12.96 19.32 -9.48
CA SER A 432 11.74 20.14 -9.48
C SER A 432 11.71 21.11 -8.30
N ALA A 433 11.01 22.25 -8.44
CA ALA A 433 10.77 23.19 -7.34
C ALA A 433 10.10 22.51 -6.12
N GLU A 434 9.29 21.47 -6.36
CA GLU A 434 8.64 20.63 -5.33
C GLU A 434 9.64 19.78 -4.52
N SER A 435 10.82 19.49 -5.06
CA SER A 435 11.86 18.70 -4.37
C SER A 435 12.39 19.42 -3.13
N SER A 436 12.52 20.75 -3.19
CA SER A 436 12.92 21.59 -2.04
C SER A 436 11.87 21.63 -0.91
N MET A 437 10.61 21.28 -1.19
CA MET A 437 9.53 21.29 -0.20
C MET A 437 9.44 19.97 0.60
N ARG A 438 10.23 18.95 0.22
CA ARG A 438 10.10 17.59 0.76
C ARG A 438 10.39 17.53 2.26
N ARG A 439 11.37 18.28 2.75
CA ARG A 439 11.69 18.40 4.18
C ARG A 439 10.50 18.94 4.98
N ALA A 440 9.87 20.01 4.49
CA ALA A 440 8.73 20.64 5.14
C ALA A 440 7.51 19.70 5.26
N LEU A 441 7.25 18.88 4.23
CA LEU A 441 6.16 17.89 4.26
C LEU A 441 6.36 16.84 5.36
N TYR A 442 7.59 16.39 5.57
CA TYR A 442 7.92 15.45 6.65
C TYR A 442 7.80 16.09 8.04
N GLN A 443 8.26 17.34 8.18
CA GLN A 443 8.11 18.10 9.44
C GLN A 443 6.63 18.26 9.81
N GLN A 444 5.79 18.66 8.87
CA GLN A 444 4.33 18.76 9.08
C GLN A 444 3.69 17.42 9.47
N ALA A 445 4.17 16.31 8.90
CA ALA A 445 3.68 14.98 9.27
C ALA A 445 4.06 14.61 10.72
N PHE A 446 5.29 14.89 11.14
CA PHE A 446 5.75 14.67 12.51
C PHE A 446 5.02 15.57 13.52
N GLU A 447 4.79 16.83 13.17
CA GLU A 447 3.99 17.74 13.99
C GLU A 447 2.56 17.24 14.16
N ARG A 448 1.95 16.68 13.11
CA ARG A 448 0.60 16.11 13.17
C ARG A 448 0.53 14.90 14.10
N GLU A 449 1.50 14.00 14.01
CA GLU A 449 1.59 12.82 14.87
C GLU A 449 1.89 13.19 16.33
N ALA A 450 2.83 14.11 16.55
CA ALA A 450 3.14 14.61 17.89
C ALA A 450 1.93 15.31 18.51
N ALA A 451 1.24 16.17 17.74
CA ALA A 451 0.01 16.79 18.17
C ALA A 451 -1.04 15.73 18.53
N GLN A 452 -1.25 14.72 17.69
CA GLN A 452 -2.20 13.64 17.96
C GLN A 452 -1.89 12.90 19.26
N SER A 453 -0.61 12.59 19.51
CA SER A 453 -0.19 11.88 20.73
C SER A 453 -0.52 12.65 22.01
N ALA A 454 -0.54 13.99 21.97
CA ALA A 454 -0.87 14.84 23.10
C ALA A 454 -2.35 14.81 23.51
N PHE A 455 -3.25 14.33 22.63
CA PHE A 455 -4.69 14.22 22.91
C PHE A 455 -5.12 12.84 23.44
N GLY A 456 -4.21 11.85 23.49
CA GLY A 456 -4.49 10.53 24.05
C GLY A 456 -5.72 9.86 23.42
N ALA A 457 -6.75 9.59 24.24
CA ALA A 457 -7.99 8.96 23.80
C ALA A 457 -9.08 9.94 23.31
N ASP A 458 -8.91 11.26 23.51
CA ASP A 458 -9.90 12.27 23.11
C ASP A 458 -9.67 12.72 21.66
N TYR A 459 -10.13 11.86 20.75
CA TYR A 459 -9.97 12.07 19.31
C TYR A 459 -10.76 13.29 18.80
N THR A 460 -11.90 13.64 19.42
CA THR A 460 -12.71 14.79 19.01
C THR A 460 -12.01 16.11 19.35
N ALA A 461 -11.35 16.19 20.52
CA ALA A 461 -10.52 17.35 20.87
C ALA A 461 -9.33 17.52 19.90
N PHE A 462 -8.73 16.42 19.43
CA PHE A 462 -7.70 16.47 18.39
C PHE A 462 -8.25 17.01 17.06
N LEU A 463 -9.42 16.55 16.62
CA LEU A 463 -10.06 17.05 15.39
C LEU A 463 -10.36 18.56 15.48
N ALA A 464 -10.81 19.05 16.65
CA ALA A 464 -10.97 20.48 16.93
C ALA A 464 -9.66 21.26 16.84
N ALA A 465 -8.59 20.71 17.39
CA ALA A 465 -7.27 21.34 17.32
C ALA A 465 -6.68 21.36 15.90
N CYS A 466 -7.13 20.50 15.00
CA CYS A 466 -6.66 20.45 13.61
C CYS A 466 -7.15 21.63 12.74
N ASP A 467 -8.15 22.40 13.18
CA ASP A 467 -8.79 23.49 12.40
C ASP A 467 -9.20 23.02 11.00
N ILE A 468 -9.96 21.91 10.96
CA ILE A 468 -10.37 21.28 9.72
C ILE A 468 -11.38 22.17 8.99
N THR A 469 -11.05 22.52 7.75
CA THR A 469 -11.90 23.28 6.85
C THR A 469 -12.46 22.36 5.76
N LEU A 470 -13.79 22.29 5.67
CA LEU A 470 -14.54 21.60 4.63
C LEU A 470 -15.10 22.64 3.64
N THR A 471 -14.59 22.65 2.42
CA THR A 471 -15.12 23.48 1.34
C THR A 471 -16.13 22.67 0.52
N ILE A 472 -17.37 23.15 0.45
CA ILE A 472 -18.45 22.54 -0.34
C ILE A 472 -18.73 23.45 -1.53
N ALA A 473 -18.64 22.93 -2.75
CA ALA A 473 -18.81 23.70 -3.98
C ALA A 473 -19.72 22.98 -4.98
N PRO A 474 -20.51 23.71 -5.79
CA PRO A 474 -21.19 23.13 -6.94
C PRO A 474 -20.17 22.46 -7.85
N TYR A 475 -20.56 21.35 -8.47
CA TYR A 475 -19.75 20.66 -9.46
C TYR A 475 -19.41 21.61 -10.63
N ALA A 476 -18.13 21.67 -10.98
CA ALA A 476 -17.64 22.32 -12.19
C ALA A 476 -17.14 21.28 -13.19
N GLU A 477 -17.25 21.59 -14.49
CA GLU A 477 -16.80 20.69 -15.57
C GLU A 477 -15.31 20.33 -15.44
N ALA A 478 -14.48 21.25 -14.92
CA ALA A 478 -13.07 21.01 -14.63
C ALA A 478 -12.83 19.88 -13.61
N ASP A 479 -13.82 19.56 -12.77
CA ASP A 479 -13.74 18.48 -11.79
C ASP A 479 -14.17 17.12 -12.37
N ARG A 480 -14.66 17.04 -13.63
CA ARG A 480 -15.18 15.80 -14.25
C ARG A 480 -14.25 14.62 -14.08
N GLN A 481 -12.98 14.81 -14.45
CA GLN A 481 -11.99 13.74 -14.39
C GLN A 481 -11.80 13.27 -12.95
N ARG A 482 -11.67 14.21 -12.01
CA ARG A 482 -11.38 13.89 -10.61
C ARG A 482 -12.57 13.25 -9.89
N VAL A 483 -13.80 13.69 -10.20
CA VAL A 483 -15.04 13.05 -9.76
C VAL A 483 -15.16 11.64 -10.33
N GLY A 484 -14.89 11.46 -11.62
CA GLY A 484 -14.86 10.13 -12.25
C GLY A 484 -13.89 9.19 -11.54
N GLU A 485 -12.67 9.64 -11.27
CA GLU A 485 -11.66 8.88 -10.52
C GLU A 485 -12.14 8.52 -9.10
N LEU A 486 -12.74 9.47 -8.37
CA LEU A 486 -13.29 9.25 -7.03
C LEU A 486 -14.41 8.20 -7.04
N MET A 487 -15.34 8.29 -8.00
CA MET A 487 -16.46 7.35 -8.16
C MET A 487 -15.98 5.93 -8.47
N GLN A 488 -14.93 5.79 -9.26
CA GLN A 488 -14.33 4.49 -9.54
C GLN A 488 -13.66 3.89 -8.31
N ARG A 489 -12.87 4.69 -7.58
CA ARG A 489 -11.96 4.21 -6.52
C ARG A 489 -12.60 4.08 -5.15
N THR A 490 -13.79 4.66 -4.94
CA THR A 490 -14.44 4.66 -3.63
C THR A 490 -15.37 3.47 -3.45
N ASN A 491 -15.06 2.60 -2.48
CA ASN A 491 -15.83 1.38 -2.17
C ASN A 491 -16.31 1.32 -0.72
N GLN A 492 -15.45 1.67 0.23
CA GLN A 492 -15.77 1.62 1.66
C GLN A 492 -16.73 2.73 2.10
N LEU A 493 -16.59 3.90 1.47
CA LEU A 493 -17.40 5.08 1.72
C LEU A 493 -18.24 5.44 0.50
N ASN A 494 -18.72 4.43 -0.24
CA ASN A 494 -19.71 4.60 -1.31
C ASN A 494 -21.08 4.16 -0.78
N PHE A 495 -21.99 5.10 -0.61
CA PHE A 495 -23.25 4.89 0.11
C PHE A 495 -24.25 4.14 -0.77
N SER A 496 -24.46 4.57 -2.01
CA SER A 496 -25.40 3.93 -2.94
C SER A 496 -24.97 2.52 -3.36
N GLY A 497 -23.67 2.23 -3.27
CA GLY A 497 -23.04 1.03 -3.82
C GLY A 497 -22.98 1.03 -5.35
N ALA A 498 -23.46 2.09 -6.00
CA ALA A 498 -23.49 2.20 -7.45
C ALA A 498 -22.11 2.50 -8.01
N LYS A 499 -21.84 1.95 -9.20
CA LYS A 499 -20.64 2.22 -9.99
C LYS A 499 -21.08 2.69 -11.37
N TYR A 500 -20.45 3.75 -11.84
CA TYR A 500 -20.85 4.42 -13.07
C TYR A 500 -19.77 4.29 -14.13
N GLY A 501 -20.13 3.86 -15.34
CA GLY A 501 -19.24 4.01 -16.49
C GLY A 501 -19.13 5.48 -16.92
N PRO A 502 -18.16 5.84 -17.79
CA PRO A 502 -18.02 7.21 -18.31
C PRO A 502 -19.29 7.77 -18.96
N GLU A 503 -20.03 6.95 -19.71
CA GLU A 503 -21.29 7.34 -20.37
C GLU A 503 -22.42 7.54 -19.35
N ALA A 504 -22.57 6.62 -18.38
CA ALA A 504 -23.58 6.73 -17.31
C ALA A 504 -23.31 7.94 -16.39
N LEU A 505 -22.03 8.23 -16.12
CA LEU A 505 -21.63 9.44 -15.38
C LEU A 505 -21.99 10.70 -16.17
N THR A 506 -21.76 10.70 -17.49
CA THR A 506 -22.13 11.84 -18.34
C THR A 506 -23.64 12.08 -18.32
N ALA A 507 -24.45 11.02 -18.39
CA ALA A 507 -25.91 11.13 -18.28
C ALA A 507 -26.36 11.69 -16.92
N LEU A 508 -25.74 11.26 -15.82
CA LEU A 508 -26.03 11.79 -14.48
C LEU A 508 -25.63 13.24 -14.31
N LEU A 509 -24.47 13.63 -14.86
CA LEU A 509 -23.99 15.01 -14.82
C LEU A 509 -24.81 15.94 -15.73
N ALA A 510 -25.53 15.40 -16.71
CA ALA A 510 -26.45 16.14 -17.56
C ALA A 510 -27.87 16.30 -16.97
N ASP A 511 -28.25 15.55 -15.92
CA ASP A 511 -29.57 15.67 -15.29
C ASP A 511 -29.69 16.98 -14.51
N GLU A 512 -30.39 17.97 -15.07
CA GLU A 512 -30.61 19.28 -14.46
C GLU A 512 -31.44 19.23 -13.17
N ALA A 513 -32.19 18.15 -12.92
CA ALA A 513 -33.00 17.99 -11.72
C ALA A 513 -32.18 17.50 -10.51
N LEU A 514 -30.87 17.26 -10.68
CA LEU A 514 -29.93 16.91 -9.62
C LEU A 514 -28.99 18.08 -9.32
N GLU A 515 -28.94 18.48 -8.06
CA GLU A 515 -27.85 19.28 -7.51
C GLU A 515 -26.59 18.42 -7.41
N LYS A 516 -25.44 18.99 -7.76
CA LYS A 516 -24.17 18.28 -7.89
C LYS A 516 -23.14 18.98 -7.04
N TRP A 517 -22.59 18.28 -6.07
CA TRP A 517 -21.71 18.85 -5.05
C TRP A 517 -20.35 18.16 -5.06
N THR A 518 -19.29 18.95 -4.92
CA THR A 518 -17.92 18.49 -4.69
C THR A 518 -17.46 18.95 -3.30
N LEU A 519 -16.65 18.11 -2.65
CA LEU A 519 -16.15 18.38 -1.30
C LEU A 519 -14.62 18.38 -1.34
N ARG A 520 -14.02 19.44 -0.78
CA ARG A 520 -12.57 19.58 -0.59
C ARG A 520 -12.29 19.81 0.89
N VAL A 521 -11.19 19.26 1.39
CA VAL A 521 -10.84 19.37 2.83
C VAL A 521 -9.42 19.87 2.98
N ALA A 522 -9.19 20.71 3.98
CA ALA A 522 -7.88 21.14 4.46
C ALA A 522 -7.86 21.16 5.99
N ASP A 523 -6.67 21.13 6.59
CA ASP A 523 -6.44 21.35 8.02
C ASP A 523 -5.21 22.25 8.23
N ARG A 524 -4.88 22.56 9.49
CA ARG A 524 -3.72 23.44 9.82
C ARG A 524 -2.37 22.92 9.32
N PHE A 525 -2.30 21.65 8.92
CA PHE A 525 -1.09 20.99 8.44
C PHE A 525 -1.08 20.81 6.91
N GLY A 526 -2.16 21.14 6.18
CA GLY A 526 -2.21 21.07 4.71
C GLY A 526 -3.55 20.62 4.10
N GLY A 527 -3.60 20.59 2.76
CA GLY A 527 -4.80 20.25 1.99
C GLY A 527 -4.90 18.78 1.56
N TYR A 528 -6.12 18.21 1.55
CA TYR A 528 -6.42 16.84 1.12
C TYR A 528 -6.90 16.74 -0.35
N GLY A 529 -7.22 17.88 -0.99
CA GLY A 529 -7.75 17.95 -2.34
C GLY A 529 -9.26 17.63 -2.43
N LEU A 530 -9.74 17.27 -3.63
CA LEU A 530 -11.14 16.81 -3.84
C LEU A 530 -11.30 15.40 -3.26
N VAL A 531 -12.13 15.31 -2.23
CA VAL A 531 -12.31 14.11 -1.40
C VAL A 531 -13.75 13.59 -1.41
N GLY A 532 -14.73 14.33 -1.90
CA GLY A 532 -16.12 13.90 -1.92
C GLY A 532 -16.90 14.36 -3.14
N PHE A 533 -17.94 13.60 -3.48
CA PHE A 533 -18.91 13.93 -4.53
C PHE A 533 -20.31 13.49 -4.10
N SER A 534 -21.32 14.30 -4.44
CA SER A 534 -22.72 13.98 -4.16
C SER A 534 -23.68 14.45 -5.25
N LEU A 535 -24.72 13.64 -5.48
CA LEU A 535 -25.91 14.01 -6.25
C LEU A 535 -27.11 14.10 -5.30
N VAL A 536 -27.80 15.23 -5.34
CA VAL A 536 -28.90 15.53 -4.42
C VAL A 536 -30.11 15.99 -5.22
N ARG A 537 -31.26 15.40 -4.92
CA ARG A 537 -32.56 15.85 -5.41
C ARG A 537 -33.30 16.54 -4.27
N ARG A 538 -33.69 17.80 -4.47
CA ARG A 538 -34.36 18.60 -3.44
C ARG A 538 -35.82 18.89 -3.82
N SER A 539 -36.71 18.77 -2.85
CA SER A 539 -38.11 19.19 -2.90
C SER A 539 -38.48 19.92 -1.60
N PRO A 540 -39.64 20.60 -1.51
CA PRO A 540 -40.06 21.30 -0.30
C PRO A 540 -40.14 20.43 0.95
N GLU A 541 -40.41 19.13 0.80
CA GLU A 541 -40.63 18.18 1.90
C GLU A 541 -39.45 17.22 2.10
N ARG A 542 -38.58 17.05 1.09
CA ARG A 542 -37.55 16.01 1.07
C ARG A 542 -36.25 16.46 0.42
N ILE A 543 -35.13 16.18 1.10
CA ILE A 543 -33.78 16.21 0.53
C ILE A 543 -33.35 14.75 0.33
N ALA A 544 -33.20 14.32 -0.91
CA ALA A 544 -32.80 12.96 -1.27
C ALA A 544 -31.38 12.95 -1.83
N ILE A 545 -30.45 12.40 -1.07
CA ILE A 545 -29.08 12.13 -1.50
C ILE A 545 -29.10 10.84 -2.32
N GLU A 546 -29.06 10.99 -3.64
CA GLU A 546 -29.09 9.87 -4.59
C GLU A 546 -27.73 9.18 -4.64
N GLU A 547 -26.65 9.96 -4.61
CA GLU A 547 -25.28 9.48 -4.61
C GLU A 547 -24.45 10.25 -3.58
N PHE A 548 -23.65 9.52 -2.80
CA PHE A 548 -22.69 10.12 -1.89
C PHE A 548 -21.49 9.23 -1.71
N MET A 549 -20.32 9.84 -1.79
CA MET A 549 -19.06 9.14 -1.59
C MET A 549 -17.96 10.02 -1.07
N LEU A 550 -17.07 9.40 -0.30
CA LEU A 550 -15.91 10.06 0.32
C LEU A 550 -14.63 9.25 0.13
N SER A 551 -13.52 9.94 -0.03
CA SER A 551 -12.19 9.33 -0.02
C SER A 551 -11.90 8.75 1.37
N CYS A 552 -11.21 7.60 1.43
CA CYS A 552 -10.73 7.04 2.69
C CYS A 552 -9.79 7.98 3.48
N ARG A 553 -9.16 8.96 2.82
CA ARG A 553 -8.26 9.95 3.44
C ARG A 553 -8.93 10.88 4.45
N VAL A 554 -10.26 10.99 4.38
CA VAL A 554 -11.06 11.82 5.28
C VAL A 554 -12.00 11.00 6.17
N GLN A 555 -11.83 9.68 6.18
CA GLN A 555 -12.58 8.81 7.07
C GLN A 555 -12.33 9.16 8.52
N GLY A 556 -13.39 9.19 9.33
CA GLY A 556 -13.30 9.52 10.76
C GLY A 556 -13.03 11.00 11.04
N LYS A 557 -13.23 11.90 10.06
CA LYS A 557 -13.15 13.36 10.26
C LYS A 557 -14.52 14.03 10.21
N PHE A 558 -15.60 13.25 10.24
CA PHE A 558 -16.99 13.72 10.26
C PHE A 558 -17.40 14.60 9.06
N ILE A 559 -16.71 14.46 7.92
CA ILE A 559 -17.00 15.22 6.69
C ILE A 559 -18.42 14.95 6.18
N GLU A 560 -18.88 13.71 6.31
CA GLU A 560 -20.25 13.27 6.08
C GLU A 560 -21.29 14.07 6.87
N ALA A 561 -21.06 14.31 8.16
CA ALA A 561 -21.98 14.98 9.06
C ALA A 561 -22.05 16.47 8.70
N GLY A 562 -20.88 17.10 8.51
CA GLY A 562 -20.79 18.48 8.03
C GLY A 562 -21.51 18.70 6.69
N PHE A 563 -21.37 17.76 5.74
CA PHE A 563 -22.09 17.83 4.46
C PHE A 563 -23.61 17.65 4.62
N PHE A 564 -24.06 16.69 5.43
CA PHE A 564 -25.49 16.47 5.69
C PHE A 564 -26.15 17.65 6.41
N HIS A 565 -25.43 18.27 7.35
CA HIS A 565 -25.86 19.51 8.00
C HIS A 565 -26.00 20.65 6.99
N PHE A 566 -24.99 20.85 6.14
CA PHE A 566 -25.02 21.83 5.05
C PHE A 566 -26.26 21.66 4.15
N LEU A 567 -26.56 20.43 3.73
CA LEU A 567 -27.71 20.17 2.86
C LEU A 567 -29.05 20.51 3.52
N ARG A 568 -29.16 20.29 4.83
CA ARG A 568 -30.39 20.48 5.61
C ARG A 568 -30.60 21.91 6.08
N ALA A 569 -29.53 22.69 6.29
CA ALA A 569 -29.58 24.07 6.75
C ALA A 569 -30.61 24.97 6.01
N PRO A 570 -30.71 24.98 4.67
CA PRO A 570 -31.69 25.81 3.96
C PRO A 570 -33.14 25.30 4.06
N ALA A 571 -33.37 24.06 4.48
CA ALA A 571 -34.69 23.45 4.58
C ALA A 571 -34.83 22.59 5.85
N PRO A 572 -34.84 23.20 7.06
CA PRO A 572 -34.74 22.49 8.33
C PRO A 572 -35.90 21.52 8.60
N LYS A 573 -37.06 21.80 8.00
CA LYS A 573 -38.29 20.98 8.10
C LYS A 573 -38.34 19.85 7.07
N ALA A 574 -37.49 19.85 6.04
CA ALA A 574 -37.46 18.78 5.04
C ALA A 574 -36.83 17.52 5.65
N GLU A 575 -37.36 16.36 5.28
CA GLU A 575 -36.77 15.09 5.67
C GLU A 575 -35.46 14.86 4.90
N LEU A 576 -34.40 14.44 5.61
CA LEU A 576 -33.13 14.07 4.99
C LEU A 576 -33.09 12.57 4.74
N TRP A 577 -32.93 12.23 3.46
CA TRP A 577 -32.87 10.86 2.98
C TRP A 577 -31.56 10.62 2.25
N THR A 578 -30.99 9.45 2.42
CA THR A 578 -29.83 9.00 1.65
C THR A 578 -30.08 7.63 1.10
N ARG A 579 -29.69 7.44 -0.16
CA ARG A 579 -29.65 6.12 -0.76
C ARG A 579 -28.48 5.35 -0.15
N PHE A 580 -28.78 4.19 0.41
CA PHE A 580 -27.77 3.26 0.89
C PHE A 580 -28.12 1.83 0.48
N THR A 581 -27.22 1.22 -0.28
CA THR A 581 -27.32 -0.19 -0.64
C THR A 581 -26.17 -0.93 0.03
N PRO A 582 -26.44 -1.84 0.99
CA PRO A 582 -25.39 -2.63 1.61
C PRO A 582 -24.62 -3.44 0.56
N THR A 583 -23.30 -3.38 0.61
CA THR A 583 -22.38 -4.18 -0.18
C THR A 583 -21.41 -4.89 0.75
N GLY A 584 -20.61 -5.83 0.23
CA GLY A 584 -19.57 -6.49 1.02
C GLY A 584 -18.42 -5.58 1.45
N ARG A 585 -18.42 -4.29 1.08
CA ARG A 585 -17.29 -3.36 1.28
C ARG A 585 -17.65 -2.04 1.92
N ASN A 586 -18.89 -1.59 1.80
CA ASN A 586 -19.34 -0.31 2.37
C ASN A 586 -19.87 -0.43 3.81
N GLU A 587 -19.41 -1.44 4.56
CA GLU A 587 -19.67 -1.53 6.00
C GLU A 587 -19.25 -0.25 6.76
N PRO A 588 -18.12 0.43 6.43
CA PRO A 588 -17.79 1.71 7.04
C PRO A 588 -18.84 2.81 6.80
N ALA A 589 -19.36 2.95 5.58
CA ALA A 589 -20.47 3.86 5.29
C ALA A 589 -21.74 3.49 6.07
N GLN A 590 -22.04 2.19 6.22
CA GLN A 590 -23.17 1.75 7.03
C GLN A 590 -23.03 2.13 8.51
N LYS A 591 -21.82 1.98 9.07
CA LYS A 591 -21.52 2.37 10.45
C LYS A 591 -21.72 3.86 10.66
N ILE A 592 -21.26 4.68 9.70
CA ILE A 592 -21.51 6.12 9.67
C ILE A 592 -23.01 6.43 9.71
N LEU A 593 -23.80 5.83 8.81
CA LEU A 593 -25.25 6.08 8.77
C LEU A 593 -25.94 5.73 10.09
N ARG A 594 -25.58 4.60 10.70
CA ARG A 594 -26.14 4.22 12.00
C ARG A 594 -25.70 5.15 13.12
N HIS A 595 -24.45 5.60 13.11
CA HIS A 595 -23.92 6.55 14.09
C HIS A 595 -24.63 7.91 13.98
N LEU A 596 -24.94 8.35 12.77
CA LEU A 596 -25.75 9.55 12.49
C LEU A 596 -27.26 9.27 12.54
N GLU A 597 -27.69 8.18 13.17
CA GLU A 597 -29.11 7.83 13.39
C GLU A 597 -29.98 7.83 12.12
N PHE A 598 -29.41 7.43 10.98
CA PHE A 598 -30.19 7.04 9.81
C PHE A 598 -30.77 5.64 10.01
N ALA A 599 -32.08 5.53 9.81
CA ALA A 599 -32.80 4.27 9.85
C ALA A 599 -33.14 3.79 8.43
N PRO A 600 -33.00 2.49 8.13
CA PRO A 600 -33.51 1.94 6.88
C PRO A 600 -35.03 2.01 6.87
N MET A 601 -35.61 2.56 5.78
CA MET A 601 -37.06 2.67 5.63
C MET A 601 -37.57 1.64 4.61
N GLN A 602 -37.32 1.90 3.33
CA GLN A 602 -37.59 0.97 2.23
C GLN A 602 -36.37 1.01 1.31
N ALA A 603 -35.73 -0.14 1.08
CA ALA A 603 -34.54 -0.20 0.24
C ALA A 603 -34.79 0.47 -1.13
N PRO A 604 -33.85 1.31 -1.62
CA PRO A 604 -32.52 1.58 -1.07
C PRO A 604 -32.45 2.77 -0.09
N TRP A 605 -33.56 3.26 0.44
CA TRP A 605 -33.65 4.52 1.15
C TRP A 605 -33.52 4.40 2.67
N TRP A 606 -32.64 5.24 3.22
CA TRP A 606 -32.46 5.47 4.65
C TRP A 606 -32.86 6.90 4.98
N ARG A 607 -33.56 7.09 6.09
CA ARG A 607 -34.03 8.39 6.55
C ARG A 607 -33.33 8.73 7.86
N HIS A 608 -32.84 9.96 7.97
CA HIS A 608 -32.34 10.49 9.25
C HIS A 608 -33.51 10.56 10.24
N ALA A 609 -33.44 9.78 11.31
CA ALA A 609 -34.46 9.74 12.36
C ALA A 609 -34.00 10.42 13.66
N GLY A 610 -32.70 10.75 13.74
CA GLY A 610 -32.09 11.32 14.92
C GLY A 610 -32.23 12.82 15.09
N ASP A 611 -31.60 13.31 16.17
CA ASP A 611 -31.45 14.74 16.43
C ASP A 611 -30.50 15.38 15.39
N VAL A 612 -30.86 16.57 14.92
CA VAL A 612 -30.07 17.36 13.96
C VAL A 612 -28.71 17.73 14.54
N SER A 613 -28.61 17.81 15.88
CA SER A 613 -27.34 18.06 16.59
C SER A 613 -26.27 17.02 16.27
N LEU A 614 -26.63 15.77 15.94
CA LEU A 614 -25.67 14.73 15.51
C LEU A 614 -25.03 15.00 14.14
N LEU A 615 -25.65 15.86 13.33
CA LEU A 615 -25.09 16.32 12.06
C LEU A 615 -24.20 17.56 12.26
N GLN A 616 -24.31 18.26 13.39
CA GLN A 616 -23.50 19.42 13.70
C GLN A 616 -22.11 19.00 14.17
N CYS A 617 -21.08 19.64 13.61
CA CYS A 617 -19.69 19.39 13.98
C CYS A 617 -19.04 20.75 14.24
N ASP A 618 -19.05 21.18 15.51
CA ASP A 618 -18.56 22.50 15.91
C ASP A 618 -17.06 22.71 15.61
N PHE A 619 -16.33 21.60 15.44
CA PHE A 619 -14.91 21.60 15.07
C PHE A 619 -14.63 21.65 13.56
N LEU A 620 -15.66 21.50 12.70
CA LEU A 620 -15.51 21.59 11.26
C LEU A 620 -15.92 22.98 10.78
N ARG A 621 -14.97 23.73 10.22
CA ARG A 621 -15.29 24.97 9.51
C ARG A 621 -15.81 24.64 8.11
N VAL A 622 -17.12 24.76 7.90
CA VAL A 622 -17.73 24.56 6.58
C VAL A 622 -17.73 25.87 5.81
N GLN A 623 -17.00 25.93 4.70
CA GLN A 623 -16.96 27.07 3.78
C GLN A 623 -17.97 26.89 2.65
N ASN A 624 -18.77 27.93 2.42
CA ASN A 624 -19.88 27.89 1.47
C ASN A 624 -19.51 28.59 0.13
N PRO A 625 -20.15 28.23 -1.01
CA PRO A 625 -19.89 28.85 -2.30
C PRO A 625 -20.16 30.35 -2.32
N GLU A 626 -21.14 30.83 -1.54
CA GLU A 626 -21.49 32.26 -1.45
C GLU A 626 -20.37 33.10 -0.81
N GLU A 627 -19.51 32.50 0.02
CA GLU A 627 -18.36 33.15 0.65
C GLU A 627 -17.11 33.16 -0.25
N LEU A 628 -17.10 32.35 -1.32
CA LEU A 628 -15.98 32.19 -2.25
C LEU A 628 -16.12 33.06 -3.52
N LEU A 629 -17.26 33.73 -3.69
CA LEU A 629 -17.44 34.72 -4.75
C LEU A 629 -16.69 36.01 -4.37
N PRO A 630 -15.82 36.58 -5.24
CA PRO A 630 -15.26 37.90 -4.98
C PRO A 630 -16.40 38.90 -4.79
N GLN A 631 -16.32 39.74 -3.76
CA GLN A 631 -17.22 40.87 -3.50
C GLN A 631 -17.18 41.89 -4.66
N ARG A 632 -17.76 41.54 -5.80
CA ARG A 632 -18.03 42.39 -6.95
C ARG A 632 -19.49 42.20 -7.33
N GLN A 633 -20.38 42.83 -6.55
CA GLN A 633 -21.67 43.38 -6.96
C GLN A 633 -22.53 43.76 -5.74
N GLN A 634 -22.01 44.64 -4.89
CA GLN A 634 -22.83 45.47 -3.98
C GLN A 634 -22.32 46.93 -4.06
N LYS A 635 -22.31 47.48 -5.27
CA LYS A 635 -22.25 48.93 -5.56
C LYS A 635 -22.86 49.13 -6.94
N GLY A 636 -24.18 49.18 -7.00
CA GLY A 636 -24.92 49.31 -8.25
C GLY A 636 -26.42 49.07 -8.09
N ALA A 637 -27.01 49.55 -7.00
CA ALA A 637 -28.46 49.64 -6.81
C ALA A 637 -28.78 50.73 -5.77
N GLN A 638 -28.20 51.91 -5.98
CA GLN A 638 -28.66 53.19 -5.45
C GLN A 638 -28.23 54.24 -6.49
N GLU A 639 -29.02 54.33 -7.55
CA GLU A 639 -29.20 55.53 -8.38
C GLU A 639 -30.55 55.41 -9.10
#